data_AF-A0A962SJS2-F1
#
_entry.id   AF-A0A962SJS2-F1
#
_cell.length_a   1.000
_cell.length_b   1.000
_cell.length_c   1.000
_cell.angle_alpha   90.00
_cell.angle_beta   90.00
_cell.angle_gamma   90.00
#
_symmetry.space_group_name_H-M   'P 1'
#
loop_
_entity.id
_entity.type
_entity.pdbx_description
1 polymer ?
#
loop_
_entity_poly.entity_id
_entity_poly.type
_entity_poly.pdbx_seq_one_letter_code
_entity_poly.pdbx_strand_id
1 'polypeptide(L)'
;MPRRIMSNRAARLWVVLLTLCFNPALQAALEQPTGGLMIDNFDPETGKRIIPNERCLDCHGDEKQKTDVRDDGTPVKIFVHKDEIEASVHGKQSCNNCHVTIDRVPHRKAPEVIVGCIDCHRDTWVQYKDDPSGKHKRLKVVNEQIDSYMQSIHAQPNSLDQSRTNATCYDCHEAHNVGELGSIQRAEKRLKNPEVCGRCHEEQLKAYRTSDHGKAIFEKGDSESAVCSDCHTTHEIDSPETDKAKLAITKNCGDCHEEEQRTYFDSYHGQVHRLGYTNTAKCYDCHGSHEIKGEDDPTSEIHANNRLENCRVCHEDANDNFLTFWPHGDADDKEKYPGLWFFKVFMQALIFGVMAFFWVHVMLWLYREVMDRIQGKGFIEDMDKPDIVYFRRFPVAWRWIHGLFAISTMALILTGTTLIFSHTGWAKAVVVFLGGPLMEGYIHRTAAMIWLGIFAVHLAIAVSNIWRKRGEFEWFGSTSMLPNMKDMRDLRDMFKWFLGKGPRPEFSHWTYWQKFDYWAPFWGAAVIGSSGLMLFMPEKTALILPGWMFNIATLVHAEEALLAAIFLNSVHFFNVHFRPERFPMSTTIFTGAIPFEEFRHDHSLEYERLVASGEINNYLVRRPSRRADLAASFITSVLIMAGLALLTLVLIGLITSPS
;
A
#
# COMPACT_ATOMS: atom_id res chain seq x y z
N MET A 1 46.22 18.18 -15.31
CA MET A 1 47.64 18.13 -15.73
C MET A 1 48.52 18.40 -14.51
N PRO A 2 49.78 17.91 -14.42
CA PRO A 2 50.42 16.78 -15.14
C PRO A 2 51.31 15.87 -14.23
N ARG A 3 51.85 14.79 -14.82
CA ARG A 3 53.17 14.11 -14.58
C ARG A 3 53.58 13.70 -13.13
N ARG A 4 53.93 12.46 -12.77
CA ARG A 4 54.72 11.36 -13.40
C ARG A 4 56.25 11.59 -13.41
N ILE A 5 56.98 10.52 -13.05
CA ILE A 5 58.43 10.23 -13.25
C ILE A 5 59.38 10.64 -12.09
N MET A 6 59.98 9.64 -11.44
CA MET A 6 61.44 9.42 -11.50
C MET A 6 61.81 7.96 -11.25
N SER A 7 62.72 7.45 -12.07
CA SER A 7 63.35 6.13 -11.95
C SER A 7 64.77 6.29 -11.39
N ASN A 8 65.34 5.20 -10.83
CA ASN A 8 66.54 4.62 -11.45
C ASN A 8 66.85 3.21 -10.94
N ARG A 9 67.41 2.39 -11.84
CA ARG A 9 67.85 1.02 -11.61
C ARG A 9 69.37 0.95 -11.54
N ALA A 10 69.84 0.03 -10.69
CA ALA A 10 70.94 -0.92 -10.90
C ALA A 10 72.35 -0.43 -11.34
N ALA A 11 73.32 -0.77 -10.50
CA ALA A 11 74.51 -1.56 -10.85
C ALA A 11 75.19 -2.03 -9.54
N ARG A 12 75.87 -3.18 -9.39
CA ARG A 12 75.99 -4.53 -10.04
C ARG A 12 77.30 -5.14 -9.46
N LEU A 13 77.53 -6.45 -9.70
CA LEU A 13 78.80 -7.21 -9.48
C LEU A 13 79.09 -7.58 -8.00
N TRP A 14 79.60 -8.78 -7.62
CA TRP A 14 80.29 -9.91 -8.29
C TRP A 14 79.83 -11.28 -7.70
N VAL A 15 80.03 -12.49 -8.26
CA VAL A 15 80.01 -12.99 -9.67
C VAL A 15 80.03 -14.55 -9.72
N VAL A 16 79.42 -15.19 -10.75
CA VAL A 16 79.65 -16.58 -11.30
C VAL A 16 79.24 -17.83 -10.45
N LEU A 17 78.41 -18.80 -10.91
CA LEU A 17 78.39 -19.73 -12.10
C LEU A 17 79.21 -21.04 -11.89
N LEU A 18 78.65 -22.18 -12.34
CA LEU A 18 79.05 -23.62 -12.16
C LEU A 18 78.21 -24.32 -11.07
N THR A 19 77.50 -25.44 -11.28
CA THR A 19 77.38 -26.37 -12.43
C THR A 19 75.96 -26.95 -12.55
N LEU A 20 75.45 -27.09 -13.78
CA LEU A 20 74.42 -28.06 -14.15
C LEU A 20 75.07 -29.33 -14.70
N CYS A 21 74.31 -30.44 -14.70
CA CYS A 21 74.50 -31.75 -15.37
C CYS A 21 74.82 -32.96 -14.46
N PHE A 22 74.29 -34.12 -14.87
CA PHE A 22 74.35 -35.47 -14.25
C PHE A 22 73.51 -35.64 -12.96
N ASN A 23 72.68 -36.67 -12.79
CA ASN A 23 72.18 -37.72 -13.70
C ASN A 23 70.90 -38.35 -13.08
N PRO A 24 69.80 -38.64 -13.82
CA PRO A 24 68.69 -39.43 -13.29
C PRO A 24 68.96 -40.96 -13.35
N ALA A 25 68.23 -41.71 -12.50
CA ALA A 25 68.10 -43.17 -12.42
C ALA A 25 69.27 -44.01 -11.82
N LEU A 26 69.05 -44.45 -10.56
CA LEU A 26 69.49 -45.67 -9.81
C LEU A 26 69.49 -45.30 -8.32
N GLN A 27 68.98 -46.04 -7.32
CA GLN A 27 68.11 -47.24 -7.22
C GLN A 27 66.98 -46.86 -6.22
N ALA A 28 65.74 -47.35 -6.28
CA ALA A 28 65.29 -48.74 -6.36
C ALA A 28 65.75 -49.62 -5.18
N ALA A 29 65.55 -49.17 -3.94
CA ALA A 29 65.46 -50.02 -2.75
C ALA A 29 64.70 -49.31 -1.60
N LEU A 30 63.85 -50.07 -0.90
CA LEU A 30 63.03 -49.70 0.28
C LEU A 30 61.59 -49.23 0.02
N GLU A 31 60.85 -49.98 -0.79
CA GLU A 31 59.50 -50.34 -0.36
C GLU A 31 59.61 -51.16 0.94
N GLN A 32 59.15 -50.59 2.05
CA GLN A 32 58.72 -51.40 3.20
C GLN A 32 57.19 -51.30 3.26
N PRO A 33 56.46 -52.44 3.22
CA PRO A 33 55.03 -52.42 3.44
C PRO A 33 54.78 -52.16 4.92
N THR A 34 54.57 -50.90 5.30
CA THR A 34 54.09 -50.56 6.64
C THR A 34 52.63 -50.97 6.78
N GLY A 35 52.42 -52.27 7.01
CA GLY A 35 51.29 -52.77 7.78
C GLY A 35 51.38 -52.24 9.21
N GLY A 36 51.17 -50.94 9.37
CA GLY A 36 51.07 -50.28 10.66
C GLY A 36 49.65 -50.42 11.19
N LEU A 37 49.50 -50.90 12.44
CA LEU A 37 48.20 -50.96 13.08
C LEU A 37 47.59 -49.56 13.19
N MET A 38 46.27 -49.47 12.97
CA MET A 38 45.47 -48.27 13.23
C MET A 38 45.51 -47.89 14.72
N ILE A 39 46.37 -46.94 15.11
CA ILE A 39 46.34 -46.32 16.44
C ILE A 39 46.64 -44.82 16.32
N ASP A 40 45.78 -44.06 15.65
CA ASP A 40 45.75 -42.58 15.73
C ASP A 40 44.37 -42.00 15.31
N ASN A 41 43.30 -42.79 15.48
CA ASN A 41 41.94 -42.43 15.10
C ASN A 41 41.14 -41.86 16.29
N PHE A 42 41.71 -40.94 17.07
CA PHE A 42 41.00 -40.28 18.17
C PHE A 42 41.24 -38.77 18.18
N ASP A 43 40.15 -38.03 18.35
CA ASP A 43 40.17 -36.59 18.57
C ASP A 43 40.82 -36.29 19.94
N PRO A 44 41.91 -35.51 20.01
CA PRO A 44 42.64 -35.27 21.25
C PRO A 44 41.90 -34.33 22.23
N GLU A 45 40.89 -33.59 21.80
CA GLU A 45 40.06 -32.74 22.67
C GLU A 45 38.79 -33.46 23.15
N THR A 46 38.13 -34.23 22.27
CA THR A 46 36.86 -34.90 22.61
C THR A 46 36.99 -36.37 22.97
N GLY A 47 38.14 -37.00 22.74
CA GLY A 47 38.36 -38.43 22.96
C GLY A 47 37.52 -39.36 22.06
N LYS A 48 36.82 -38.80 21.06
CA LYS A 48 35.96 -39.57 20.15
C LYS A 48 36.75 -40.18 19.01
N ARG A 49 36.28 -41.32 18.50
CA ARG A 49 36.94 -42.01 17.39
C ARG A 49 36.72 -41.25 16.08
N ILE A 50 37.80 -40.84 15.42
CA ILE A 50 37.77 -40.24 14.09
C ILE A 50 37.60 -41.36 13.05
N ILE A 51 36.52 -41.28 12.28
CA ILE A 51 36.22 -42.18 11.18
C ILE A 51 36.35 -41.36 9.88
N PRO A 52 37.35 -41.61 9.03
CA PRO A 52 37.49 -40.89 7.76
C PRO A 52 36.29 -41.09 6.85
N ASN A 53 35.90 -40.05 6.11
CA ASN A 53 34.72 -40.06 5.24
C ASN A 53 34.81 -41.15 4.16
N GLU A 54 36.01 -41.42 3.67
CA GLU A 54 36.33 -42.47 2.70
C GLU A 54 35.83 -43.84 3.19
N ARG A 55 36.01 -44.15 4.48
CA ARG A 55 35.57 -45.42 5.06
C ARG A 55 34.04 -45.57 5.13
N CYS A 56 33.31 -44.45 5.16
CA CYS A 56 31.86 -44.46 5.01
C CYS A 56 31.48 -44.65 3.54
N LEU A 57 32.16 -43.92 2.63
CA LEU A 57 31.93 -43.95 1.19
C LEU A 57 32.36 -45.27 0.52
N ASP A 58 33.22 -46.09 1.14
CA ASP A 58 33.54 -47.45 0.67
C ASP A 58 32.28 -48.32 0.47
N CYS A 59 31.24 -48.11 1.27
CA CYS A 59 29.94 -48.77 1.13
C CYS A 59 28.83 -47.79 0.70
N HIS A 60 28.79 -46.59 1.31
CA HIS A 60 27.75 -45.60 1.04
C HIS A 60 27.99 -44.80 -0.25
N GLY A 61 29.13 -44.96 -0.92
CA GLY A 61 29.46 -44.35 -2.22
C GLY A 61 29.37 -45.32 -3.39
N ASP A 62 28.87 -46.56 -3.22
CA ASP A 62 28.69 -47.50 -4.34
C ASP A 62 27.37 -47.23 -5.07
N GLU A 63 27.45 -46.75 -6.30
CA GLU A 63 26.30 -46.54 -7.19
C GLU A 63 25.51 -47.82 -7.49
N LYS A 64 26.08 -49.02 -7.28
CA LYS A 64 25.37 -50.29 -7.45
C LYS A 64 24.51 -50.64 -6.24
N GLN A 65 24.80 -50.07 -5.06
CA GLN A 65 24.09 -50.33 -3.81
C GLN A 65 23.34 -49.09 -3.32
N LYS A 66 22.42 -48.57 -4.14
CA LYS A 66 21.70 -47.32 -3.86
C LYS A 66 20.75 -47.38 -2.65
N THR A 67 20.28 -48.58 -2.33
CA THR A 67 19.25 -48.83 -1.30
C THR A 67 19.60 -50.05 -0.47
N ASP A 68 19.19 -50.02 0.80
CA ASP A 68 19.22 -51.14 1.72
C ASP A 68 17.81 -51.31 2.34
N VAL A 69 17.60 -52.36 3.13
CA VAL A 69 16.32 -52.63 3.82
C VAL A 69 16.57 -52.72 5.32
N ARG A 70 15.81 -51.95 6.11
CA ARG A 70 15.87 -52.00 7.58
C ARG A 70 15.34 -53.33 8.13
N ASP A 71 15.69 -53.63 9.38
CA ASP A 71 15.18 -54.80 10.13
C ASP A 71 13.64 -54.90 10.16
N ASP A 72 12.93 -53.77 9.98
CA ASP A 72 11.46 -53.66 9.92
C ASP A 72 10.86 -53.85 8.50
N GLY A 73 11.70 -54.08 7.48
CA GLY A 73 11.29 -54.20 6.08
C GLY A 73 11.24 -52.88 5.30
N THR A 74 11.52 -51.73 5.93
CA THR A 74 11.48 -50.43 5.26
C THR A 74 12.68 -50.24 4.33
N PRO A 75 12.48 -49.99 3.03
CA PRO A 75 13.58 -49.65 2.12
C PRO A 75 14.13 -48.25 2.43
N VAL A 76 15.44 -48.12 2.50
CA VAL A 76 16.15 -46.87 2.76
C VAL A 76 17.17 -46.59 1.66
N LYS A 77 17.27 -45.33 1.22
CA LYS A 77 18.37 -44.89 0.36
C LYS A 77 19.62 -44.74 1.22
N ILE A 78 20.66 -45.51 0.94
CA ILE A 78 21.92 -45.49 1.70
C ILE A 78 23.07 -44.83 0.94
N PHE A 79 22.88 -44.56 -0.35
CA PHE A 79 23.92 -44.03 -1.22
C PHE A 79 24.05 -42.51 -1.14
N VAL A 80 25.30 -42.04 -1.22
CA VAL A 80 25.74 -40.65 -1.10
C VAL A 80 26.68 -40.35 -2.27
N HIS A 81 26.30 -39.39 -3.11
CA HIS A 81 27.17 -38.88 -4.17
C HIS A 81 28.37 -38.15 -3.56
N LYS A 82 29.57 -38.72 -3.69
CA LYS A 82 30.82 -38.15 -3.16
C LYS A 82 31.04 -36.71 -3.63
N ASP A 83 30.92 -36.48 -4.93
CA ASP A 83 31.21 -35.17 -5.55
C ASP A 83 30.18 -34.10 -5.11
N GLU A 84 28.94 -34.49 -4.81
CA GLU A 84 27.91 -33.59 -4.29
C GLU A 84 28.15 -33.17 -2.84
N ILE A 85 28.57 -34.12 -1.97
CA ILE A 85 28.91 -33.78 -0.59
C ILE A 85 30.21 -32.96 -0.53
N GLU A 86 31.23 -33.26 -1.33
CA GLU A 86 32.45 -32.46 -1.40
C GLU A 86 32.20 -31.02 -1.88
N ALA A 87 31.22 -30.81 -2.77
CA ALA A 87 30.79 -29.49 -3.25
C ALA A 87 29.75 -28.78 -2.35
N SER A 88 29.23 -29.46 -1.33
CA SER A 88 28.28 -28.91 -0.35
C SER A 88 28.97 -27.92 0.60
N VAL A 89 28.22 -27.00 1.21
CA VAL A 89 28.73 -26.13 2.30
C VAL A 89 29.23 -26.93 3.51
N HIS A 90 28.82 -28.20 3.63
CA HIS A 90 29.27 -29.14 4.65
C HIS A 90 30.38 -30.10 4.16
N GLY A 91 30.91 -29.96 2.94
CA GLY A 91 31.88 -30.92 2.37
C GLY A 91 33.23 -31.04 3.08
N LYS A 92 33.53 -30.13 4.01
CA LYS A 92 34.70 -30.19 4.91
C LYS A 92 34.40 -30.83 6.27
N GLN A 93 33.17 -31.26 6.53
CA GLN A 93 32.77 -31.92 7.77
C GLN A 93 33.01 -33.43 7.67
N SER A 94 33.38 -34.03 8.79
CA SER A 94 33.45 -35.48 8.92
C SER A 94 32.03 -36.07 9.03
N CYS A 95 31.75 -37.22 8.43
CA CYS A 95 30.43 -37.85 8.48
C CYS A 95 29.94 -38.06 9.92
N ASN A 96 30.85 -38.43 10.84
CA ASN A 96 30.56 -38.63 12.27
C ASN A 96 30.29 -37.32 13.05
N ASN A 97 30.49 -36.14 12.46
CA ASN A 97 30.06 -34.86 13.06
C ASN A 97 28.53 -34.68 12.96
N CYS A 98 27.90 -35.24 11.93
CA CYS A 98 26.45 -35.26 11.76
C CYS A 98 25.85 -36.58 12.23
N HIS A 99 26.46 -37.72 11.84
CA HIS A 99 26.07 -39.06 12.25
C HIS A 99 26.71 -39.44 13.60
N VAL A 100 26.44 -38.63 14.64
CA VAL A 100 27.08 -38.71 15.96
C VAL A 100 26.86 -40.04 16.71
N THR A 101 25.90 -40.85 16.26
CA THR A 101 25.57 -42.17 16.80
C THR A 101 26.41 -43.31 16.21
N ILE A 102 27.27 -43.04 15.21
CA ILE A 102 28.14 -44.05 14.57
C ILE A 102 29.51 -44.08 15.25
N ASP A 103 29.75 -45.10 16.08
CA ASP A 103 31.00 -45.32 16.82
C ASP A 103 31.99 -46.28 16.09
N ARG A 104 31.50 -47.05 15.11
CA ARG A 104 32.28 -48.04 14.37
C ARG A 104 31.75 -48.27 12.95
N VAL A 105 32.68 -48.55 12.03
CA VAL A 105 32.40 -48.98 10.65
C VAL A 105 33.20 -50.27 10.34
N PRO A 106 32.58 -51.32 9.77
CA PRO A 106 31.17 -51.43 9.45
C PRO A 106 30.29 -51.43 10.70
N HIS A 107 29.11 -50.79 10.60
CA HIS A 107 28.08 -50.84 11.63
C HIS A 107 27.41 -52.23 11.63
N ARG A 108 26.93 -52.70 12.79
CA ARG A 108 26.37 -54.07 12.95
C ARG A 108 24.85 -54.14 12.92
N LYS A 109 24.20 -52.98 12.95
CA LYS A 109 22.77 -52.73 12.89
C LYS A 109 22.61 -51.35 12.25
N ALA A 110 21.49 -51.11 11.58
CA ALA A 110 21.15 -49.77 11.10
C ALA A 110 21.17 -48.78 12.29
N PRO A 111 22.04 -47.75 12.28
CA PRO A 111 22.08 -46.78 13.37
C PRO A 111 20.88 -45.85 13.33
N GLU A 112 20.38 -45.44 14.50
CA GLU A 112 19.48 -44.29 14.59
C GLU A 112 20.27 -43.03 14.25
N VAL A 113 20.11 -42.55 13.01
CA VAL A 113 20.74 -41.33 12.53
C VAL A 113 19.85 -40.14 12.90
N ILE A 114 20.25 -39.41 13.93
CA ILE A 114 19.61 -38.18 14.37
C ILE A 114 20.55 -37.03 14.05
N VAL A 115 20.25 -36.24 13.02
CA VAL A 115 21.05 -35.07 12.62
C VAL A 115 20.33 -33.79 13.07
N GLY A 116 20.78 -33.21 14.18
CA GLY A 116 20.26 -31.96 14.73
C GLY A 116 20.83 -30.72 14.02
N CYS A 117 20.30 -30.38 12.84
CA CYS A 117 20.75 -29.20 12.08
C CYS A 117 20.64 -27.89 12.89
N ILE A 118 19.55 -27.75 13.66
CA ILE A 118 19.26 -26.55 14.45
C ILE A 118 20.27 -26.39 15.60
N ASP A 119 20.48 -27.42 16.40
CA ASP A 119 21.37 -27.38 17.56
C ASP A 119 22.81 -27.12 17.11
N CYS A 120 23.29 -27.85 16.09
CA CYS A 120 24.63 -27.66 15.54
C CYS A 120 24.83 -26.22 15.02
N HIS A 121 23.89 -25.65 14.26
CA HIS A 121 24.02 -24.27 13.77
C HIS A 121 23.89 -23.21 14.87
N ARG A 122 23.13 -23.47 15.94
CA ARG A 122 23.03 -22.58 17.11
C ARG A 122 24.29 -22.60 17.96
N ASP A 123 24.81 -23.78 18.30
CA ASP A 123 26.05 -23.93 19.07
C ASP A 123 27.24 -23.31 18.32
N THR A 124 27.35 -23.59 17.01
CA THR A 124 28.39 -23.00 16.16
C THR A 124 28.24 -21.48 16.09
N TRP A 125 27.02 -20.95 16.03
CA TRP A 125 26.81 -19.49 16.07
C TRP A 125 27.21 -18.86 17.40
N VAL A 126 26.88 -19.49 18.54
CA VAL A 126 27.32 -19.01 19.87
C VAL A 126 28.84 -18.93 19.98
N GLN A 127 29.57 -19.89 19.38
CA GLN A 127 31.03 -19.91 19.36
C GLN A 127 31.65 -18.83 18.45
N TYR A 128 31.09 -18.59 17.26
CA TYR A 128 31.73 -17.79 16.21
C TYR A 128 31.04 -16.44 15.89
N LYS A 129 29.99 -16.04 16.62
CA LYS A 129 29.27 -14.76 16.41
C LYS A 129 30.16 -13.50 16.45
N ASP A 130 31.21 -13.54 17.27
CA ASP A 130 32.13 -12.42 17.51
C ASP A 130 33.46 -12.58 16.72
N ASP A 131 33.53 -13.51 15.75
CA ASP A 131 34.72 -13.77 14.93
C ASP A 131 35.13 -12.56 14.07
N PRO A 132 36.29 -11.92 14.36
CA PRO A 132 36.73 -10.72 13.65
C PRO A 132 37.17 -11.01 12.21
N SER A 133 37.42 -12.27 11.84
CA SER A 133 37.80 -12.64 10.47
C SER A 133 36.63 -12.57 9.49
N GLY A 134 35.39 -12.54 10.00
CA GLY A 134 34.17 -12.48 9.20
C GLY A 134 33.86 -13.74 8.38
N LYS A 135 34.65 -14.82 8.52
CA LYS A 135 34.43 -16.10 7.82
C LYS A 135 33.07 -16.71 8.15
N HIS A 136 32.61 -16.51 9.39
CA HIS A 136 31.37 -17.08 9.91
C HIS A 136 30.11 -16.22 9.70
N LYS A 137 30.19 -15.10 8.95
CA LYS A 137 29.05 -14.18 8.72
C LYS A 137 27.78 -14.86 8.20
N ARG A 138 27.91 -15.95 7.43
CA ARG A 138 26.75 -16.69 6.90
C ARG A 138 25.97 -17.44 7.99
N LEU A 139 26.60 -17.84 9.10
CA LEU A 139 25.93 -18.52 10.22
C LEU A 139 24.87 -17.63 10.88
N LYS A 140 25.09 -16.30 10.91
CA LYS A 140 24.08 -15.35 11.36
C LYS A 140 22.79 -15.53 10.59
N VAL A 141 22.87 -15.49 9.25
CA VAL A 141 21.70 -15.60 8.37
C VAL A 141 21.07 -17.00 8.47
N VAL A 142 21.87 -18.06 8.63
CA VAL A 142 21.32 -19.41 8.87
C VAL A 142 20.50 -19.46 10.17
N ASN A 143 20.97 -18.82 11.24
CA ASN A 143 20.23 -18.74 12.50
C ASN A 143 18.97 -17.86 12.38
N GLU A 144 19.03 -16.74 11.66
CA GLU A 144 17.85 -15.93 11.34
C GLU A 144 16.79 -16.74 10.54
N GLN A 145 17.22 -17.58 9.59
CA GLN A 145 16.30 -18.49 8.86
C GLN A 145 15.78 -19.65 9.72
N ILE A 146 16.57 -20.15 10.68
CA ILE A 146 16.08 -21.11 11.69
C ILE A 146 14.97 -20.45 12.53
N ASP A 147 15.16 -19.21 12.98
CA ASP A 147 14.17 -18.51 13.80
C ASP A 147 12.89 -18.17 13.01
N SER A 148 12.98 -17.88 11.70
CA SER A 148 11.81 -17.85 10.80
C SER A 148 11.14 -19.23 10.69
N TYR A 149 11.92 -20.29 10.47
CA TYR A 149 11.41 -21.67 10.37
C TYR A 149 10.64 -22.07 11.63
N MET A 150 11.14 -21.77 12.82
CA MET A 150 10.46 -22.06 14.08
C MET A 150 9.11 -21.33 14.25
N GLN A 151 8.83 -20.30 13.45
CA GLN A 151 7.53 -19.60 13.41
C GLN A 151 6.60 -20.12 12.29
N SER A 152 7.11 -20.96 11.39
CA SER A 152 6.34 -21.51 10.27
C SER A 152 5.39 -22.63 10.69
N ILE A 153 4.35 -22.87 9.89
CA ILE A 153 3.47 -24.03 10.04
C ILE A 153 4.20 -25.38 9.88
N HIS A 154 5.35 -25.39 9.19
CA HIS A 154 6.17 -26.58 9.02
C HIS A 154 6.88 -27.01 10.31
N ALA A 155 7.26 -26.07 11.18
CA ALA A 155 7.85 -26.38 12.49
C ALA A 155 6.82 -26.73 13.57
N GLN A 156 5.52 -26.57 13.30
CA GLN A 156 4.48 -26.98 14.25
C GLN A 156 4.39 -28.52 14.34
N PRO A 157 3.95 -29.07 15.49
CA PRO A 157 3.69 -30.50 15.64
C PRO A 157 2.70 -31.01 14.60
N ASN A 158 2.95 -32.19 14.04
CA ASN A 158 2.08 -32.78 13.04
C ASN A 158 0.75 -33.26 13.64
N SER A 159 -0.32 -33.11 12.88
CA SER A 159 -1.69 -33.42 13.32
C SER A 159 -1.99 -34.93 13.42
N LEU A 160 -1.26 -35.76 12.67
CA LEU A 160 -1.38 -37.22 12.72
C LEU A 160 -0.40 -37.85 13.73
N ASP A 161 0.77 -37.24 13.91
CA ASP A 161 1.82 -37.68 14.83
C ASP A 161 2.51 -36.50 15.51
N GLN A 162 2.09 -36.19 16.73
CA GLN A 162 2.63 -35.06 17.51
C GLN A 162 4.08 -35.25 17.95
N SER A 163 4.71 -36.42 17.73
CA SER A 163 6.13 -36.65 18.04
C SER A 163 7.09 -36.01 17.03
N ARG A 164 6.57 -35.56 15.88
CA ARG A 164 7.31 -34.92 14.78
C ARG A 164 6.68 -33.58 14.38
N THR A 165 7.47 -32.75 13.71
CA THR A 165 6.97 -31.54 13.04
C THR A 165 6.32 -31.89 11.70
N ASN A 166 5.59 -30.95 11.09
CA ASN A 166 4.98 -31.12 9.77
C ASN A 166 6.01 -31.38 8.66
N ALA A 167 7.11 -30.62 8.68
CA ALA A 167 8.31 -30.89 7.89
C ALA A 167 9.55 -30.50 8.70
N THR A 168 10.73 -30.94 8.29
CA THR A 168 12.03 -30.63 8.90
C THR A 168 13.00 -30.02 7.90
N CYS A 169 14.18 -29.59 8.36
CA CYS A 169 15.20 -29.03 7.50
C CYS A 169 15.61 -29.99 6.36
N TYR A 170 15.65 -31.31 6.60
CA TYR A 170 16.11 -32.27 5.59
C TYR A 170 15.04 -32.69 4.57
N ASP A 171 13.75 -32.44 4.86
CA ASP A 171 12.67 -32.68 3.92
C ASP A 171 12.73 -31.69 2.74
N CYS A 172 13.10 -30.43 3.04
CA CYS A 172 13.31 -29.36 2.06
C CYS A 172 14.75 -29.28 1.53
N HIS A 173 15.75 -29.49 2.39
CA HIS A 173 17.17 -29.46 2.02
C HIS A 173 17.79 -30.86 2.08
N GLU A 174 18.09 -31.45 0.93
CA GLU A 174 18.93 -32.65 0.88
C GLU A 174 20.19 -32.54 1.77
N ALA A 175 20.28 -33.42 2.77
CA ALA A 175 21.23 -33.32 3.88
C ALA A 175 22.71 -33.36 3.44
N HIS A 176 23.00 -34.08 2.35
CA HIS A 176 24.35 -34.20 1.79
C HIS A 176 24.66 -33.19 0.68
N ASN A 177 23.66 -32.49 0.14
CA ASN A 177 23.83 -31.58 -1.01
C ASN A 177 23.20 -30.20 -0.71
N VAL A 178 23.92 -29.35 0.03
CA VAL A 178 23.50 -28.00 0.38
C VAL A 178 24.42 -26.99 -0.30
N GLY A 179 23.99 -26.45 -1.44
CA GLY A 179 24.74 -25.45 -2.22
C GLY A 179 24.67 -24.03 -1.67
N GLU A 180 25.69 -23.22 -1.98
CA GLU A 180 25.75 -21.79 -1.66
C GLU A 180 25.04 -20.91 -2.72
N LEU A 181 25.02 -19.59 -2.50
CA LEU A 181 24.46 -18.64 -3.47
C LEU A 181 25.33 -18.61 -4.73
N GLY A 182 24.72 -18.81 -5.90
CA GLY A 182 25.43 -18.86 -7.19
C GLY A 182 26.05 -20.23 -7.53
N SER A 183 25.91 -21.25 -6.66
CA SER A 183 26.38 -22.60 -6.98
C SER A 183 25.43 -23.34 -7.93
N ILE A 184 25.98 -24.24 -8.76
CA ILE A 184 25.18 -25.04 -9.71
C ILE A 184 24.18 -25.95 -8.97
N GLN A 185 24.58 -26.48 -7.81
CA GLN A 185 23.71 -27.25 -6.92
C GLN A 185 22.48 -26.44 -6.49
N ARG A 186 22.62 -25.13 -6.25
CA ARG A 186 21.48 -24.28 -5.91
C ARG A 186 20.58 -23.98 -7.10
N ALA A 187 21.14 -23.82 -8.30
CA ALA A 187 20.36 -23.60 -9.53
C ALA A 187 19.52 -24.85 -9.88
N GLU A 188 20.12 -26.05 -9.89
CA GLU A 188 19.38 -27.29 -10.10
C GLU A 188 18.32 -27.54 -9.02
N LYS A 189 18.61 -27.17 -7.77
CA LYS A 189 17.68 -27.32 -6.64
C LYS A 189 16.52 -26.31 -6.68
N ARG A 190 16.65 -25.19 -7.43
CA ARG A 190 15.52 -24.31 -7.75
C ARG A 190 14.55 -24.98 -8.72
N LEU A 191 15.03 -25.58 -9.81
CA LEU A 191 14.18 -26.35 -10.74
C LEU A 191 13.47 -27.52 -10.05
N LYS A 192 14.13 -28.17 -9.08
CA LYS A 192 13.56 -29.24 -8.25
C LYS A 192 12.61 -28.73 -7.14
N ASN A 193 12.46 -27.42 -6.93
CA ASN A 193 11.66 -26.86 -5.81
C ASN A 193 10.19 -27.35 -5.80
N PRO A 194 9.44 -27.36 -6.93
CA PRO A 194 8.08 -27.87 -6.93
C PRO A 194 7.99 -29.36 -6.59
N GLU A 195 8.97 -30.16 -7.00
CA GLU A 195 9.03 -31.59 -6.68
C GLU A 195 9.36 -31.85 -5.20
N VAL A 196 10.13 -30.98 -4.56
CA VAL A 196 10.41 -31.05 -3.12
C VAL A 196 9.14 -30.78 -2.31
N CYS A 197 8.41 -29.69 -2.62
CA CYS A 197 7.12 -29.39 -1.98
C CYS A 197 6.07 -30.48 -2.26
N GLY A 198 6.03 -30.98 -3.51
CA GLY A 198 5.08 -31.99 -3.95
C GLY A 198 5.22 -33.36 -3.30
N ARG A 199 6.28 -33.64 -2.53
CA ARG A 199 6.39 -34.87 -1.69
C ARG A 199 5.32 -34.96 -0.60
N CYS A 200 4.79 -33.82 -0.18
CA CYS A 200 3.70 -33.72 0.80
C CYS A 200 2.47 -32.99 0.23
N HIS A 201 2.65 -32.20 -0.83
CA HIS A 201 1.60 -31.43 -1.50
C HIS A 201 1.35 -31.95 -2.93
N GLU A 202 1.05 -33.26 -3.04
CA GLU A 202 0.94 -33.96 -4.34
C GLU A 202 -0.11 -33.35 -5.27
N GLU A 203 -1.30 -33.01 -4.76
CA GLU A 203 -2.37 -32.39 -5.55
C GLU A 203 -2.00 -30.97 -6.00
N GLN A 204 -1.29 -30.19 -5.17
CA GLN A 204 -0.81 -28.85 -5.54
C GLN A 204 0.29 -28.93 -6.61
N LEU A 205 1.21 -29.90 -6.53
CA LEU A 205 2.20 -30.15 -7.58
C LEU A 205 1.52 -30.57 -8.90
N LYS A 206 0.50 -31.42 -8.82
CA LYS A 206 -0.27 -31.89 -9.99
C LYS A 206 -1.00 -30.73 -10.67
N ALA A 207 -1.66 -29.87 -9.91
CA ALA A 207 -2.25 -28.63 -10.39
C ALA A 207 -1.19 -27.70 -11.02
N TYR A 208 -0.09 -27.43 -10.29
CA TYR A 208 1.03 -26.60 -10.72
C TYR A 208 1.63 -27.04 -12.05
N ARG A 209 1.78 -28.36 -12.30
CA ARG A 209 2.23 -28.90 -13.59
C ARG A 209 1.33 -28.54 -14.79
N THR A 210 0.09 -28.12 -14.57
CA THR A 210 -0.82 -27.64 -15.63
C THR A 210 -0.78 -26.12 -15.86
N SER A 211 -0.19 -25.36 -14.92
CA SER A 211 0.02 -23.91 -15.05
C SER A 211 1.10 -23.58 -16.06
N ASP A 212 1.09 -22.36 -16.60
CA ASP A 212 2.11 -21.91 -17.54
C ASP A 212 3.49 -21.75 -16.87
N HIS A 213 3.52 -21.37 -15.58
CA HIS A 213 4.75 -21.39 -14.77
C HIS A 213 5.32 -22.81 -14.65
N GLY A 214 4.47 -23.80 -14.36
CA GLY A 214 4.86 -25.20 -14.25
C GLY A 214 5.30 -25.81 -15.58
N LYS A 215 4.61 -25.52 -16.69
CA LYS A 215 5.07 -25.92 -18.04
C LYS A 215 6.43 -25.32 -18.35
N ALA A 216 6.68 -24.06 -18.02
CA ALA A 216 7.99 -23.43 -18.23
C ALA A 216 9.11 -24.14 -17.43
N ILE A 217 8.87 -24.49 -16.16
CA ILE A 217 9.84 -25.27 -15.35
C ILE A 217 10.03 -26.69 -15.91
N PHE A 218 8.96 -27.46 -16.11
CA PHE A 218 9.04 -28.89 -16.40
C PHE A 218 9.26 -29.25 -17.86
N GLU A 219 8.76 -28.46 -18.81
CA GLU A 219 8.88 -28.73 -20.25
C GLU A 219 10.03 -27.95 -20.90
N LYS A 220 10.33 -26.73 -20.42
CA LYS A 220 11.35 -25.84 -21.00
C LYS A 220 12.63 -25.74 -20.16
N GLY A 221 12.60 -26.15 -18.89
CA GLY A 221 13.74 -26.00 -17.97
C GLY A 221 14.02 -24.56 -17.57
N ASP A 222 13.03 -23.68 -17.63
CA ASP A 222 13.17 -22.23 -17.44
C ASP A 222 13.32 -21.88 -15.95
N SER A 223 14.55 -21.62 -15.49
CA SER A 223 14.85 -21.27 -14.09
C SER A 223 14.28 -19.94 -13.63
N GLU A 224 13.92 -19.05 -14.56
CA GLU A 224 13.39 -17.72 -14.25
C GLU A 224 11.88 -17.74 -14.03
N SER A 225 11.20 -18.83 -14.43
CA SER A 225 9.80 -19.08 -14.10
C SER A 225 9.59 -19.23 -12.58
N ALA A 226 8.40 -18.83 -12.11
CA ALA A 226 8.04 -18.86 -10.70
C ALA A 226 7.85 -20.29 -10.17
N VAL A 227 8.54 -20.62 -9.08
CA VAL A 227 8.40 -21.87 -8.32
C VAL A 227 7.64 -21.64 -7.01
N CYS A 228 7.35 -22.71 -6.27
CA CYS A 228 6.59 -22.64 -5.02
C CYS A 228 7.20 -21.66 -4.00
N SER A 229 8.53 -21.57 -3.93
CA SER A 229 9.25 -20.64 -3.03
C SER A 229 9.28 -19.17 -3.45
N ASP A 230 8.67 -18.83 -4.59
CA ASP A 230 8.53 -17.43 -5.02
C ASP A 230 7.15 -16.92 -4.61
N CYS A 231 6.10 -17.72 -4.82
CA CYS A 231 4.75 -17.41 -4.32
C CYS A 231 4.62 -17.54 -2.79
N HIS A 232 5.24 -18.57 -2.20
CA HIS A 232 5.30 -18.78 -0.76
C HIS A 232 6.70 -18.43 -0.22
N THR A 233 6.79 -17.93 1.02
CA THR A 233 8.07 -17.74 1.70
C THR A 233 8.83 -19.08 1.85
N THR A 234 10.17 -19.09 1.98
CA THR A 234 10.92 -20.36 2.10
C THR A 234 10.96 -20.93 3.51
N HIS A 235 11.11 -20.05 4.51
CA HIS A 235 11.30 -20.44 5.91
C HIS A 235 10.23 -19.85 6.83
N GLU A 236 9.38 -18.93 6.39
CA GLU A 236 8.34 -18.34 7.23
C GLU A 236 6.94 -18.68 6.67
N ILE A 237 6.78 -19.94 6.24
CA ILE A 237 5.55 -20.45 5.60
C ILE A 237 4.44 -20.45 6.63
N ASP A 238 3.33 -19.79 6.31
CA ASP A 238 2.13 -19.74 7.13
C ASP A 238 0.99 -20.50 6.44
N SER A 239 -0.11 -20.78 7.16
CA SER A 239 -1.30 -21.39 6.55
C SER A 239 -1.87 -20.45 5.46
N PRO A 240 -2.27 -20.98 4.28
CA PRO A 240 -2.87 -20.19 3.21
C PRO A 240 -4.21 -19.55 3.60
N GLU A 241 -4.83 -20.00 4.70
CA GLU A 241 -6.04 -19.40 5.25
C GLU A 241 -5.75 -18.06 5.98
N THR A 242 -4.52 -17.82 6.42
CA THR A 242 -4.16 -16.61 7.18
C THR A 242 -4.08 -15.36 6.32
N ASP A 243 -4.43 -14.22 6.90
CA ASP A 243 -4.32 -12.95 6.18
C ASP A 243 -2.87 -12.61 5.82
N LYS A 244 -1.92 -12.98 6.69
CA LYS A 244 -0.47 -12.83 6.45
C LYS A 244 -0.04 -13.55 5.16
N ALA A 245 -0.44 -14.81 4.96
CA ALA A 245 -0.13 -15.55 3.74
C ALA A 245 -0.78 -14.91 2.50
N LYS A 246 -2.07 -14.57 2.57
CA LYS A 246 -2.83 -13.98 1.45
C LYS A 246 -2.26 -12.63 1.00
N LEU A 247 -1.82 -11.80 1.95
CA LEU A 247 -1.14 -10.53 1.70
C LEU A 247 0.25 -10.73 1.09
N ALA A 248 1.01 -11.72 1.58
CA ALA A 248 2.34 -12.04 1.05
C ALA A 248 2.26 -12.56 -0.39
N ILE A 249 1.42 -13.56 -0.68
CA ILE A 249 1.29 -14.16 -2.02
C ILE A 249 0.96 -13.09 -3.08
N THR A 250 -0.02 -12.23 -2.80
CA THR A 250 -0.44 -11.15 -3.71
C THR A 250 0.67 -10.12 -3.95
N LYS A 251 1.51 -9.86 -2.94
CA LYS A 251 2.71 -9.03 -3.09
C LYS A 251 3.75 -9.73 -3.99
N ASN A 252 4.00 -11.01 -3.75
CA ASN A 252 5.07 -11.76 -4.41
C ASN A 252 4.84 -11.92 -5.93
N CYS A 253 3.60 -11.92 -6.41
CA CYS A 253 3.31 -11.87 -7.85
C CYS A 253 4.02 -10.68 -8.53
N GLY A 254 4.10 -9.52 -7.86
CA GLY A 254 4.74 -8.32 -8.39
C GLY A 254 6.26 -8.31 -8.34
N ASP A 255 6.91 -9.32 -7.73
CA ASP A 255 8.37 -9.46 -7.82
C ASP A 255 8.80 -9.89 -9.26
N CYS A 256 7.84 -10.24 -10.14
CA CYS A 256 8.03 -10.45 -11.58
C CYS A 256 6.98 -9.71 -12.44
N HIS A 257 5.75 -9.54 -11.96
CA HIS A 257 4.65 -8.84 -12.65
C HIS A 257 4.44 -7.42 -12.07
N GLU A 258 5.48 -6.58 -12.14
CA GLU A 258 5.48 -5.24 -11.53
C GLU A 258 4.32 -4.35 -12.05
N GLU A 259 4.05 -4.39 -13.35
CA GLU A 259 3.07 -3.51 -14.02
C GLU A 259 1.62 -3.98 -13.83
N GLU A 260 1.38 -5.29 -13.90
CA GLU A 260 0.09 -5.88 -13.56
C GLU A 260 -0.21 -5.66 -12.06
N GLN A 261 0.81 -5.74 -11.19
CA GLN A 261 0.65 -5.41 -9.78
C GLN A 261 0.36 -3.92 -9.55
N ARG A 262 1.03 -3.00 -10.27
CA ARG A 262 0.74 -1.55 -10.20
C ARG A 262 -0.74 -1.29 -10.51
N THR A 263 -1.17 -1.70 -11.70
CA THR A 263 -2.55 -1.49 -12.18
C THR A 263 -3.60 -2.20 -11.32
N TYR A 264 -3.31 -3.39 -10.77
CA TYR A 264 -4.16 -4.03 -9.77
C TYR A 264 -4.28 -3.19 -8.51
N PHE A 265 -3.19 -2.59 -8.02
CA PHE A 265 -3.20 -1.73 -6.83
C PHE A 265 -3.85 -0.35 -7.04
N ASP A 266 -4.06 0.07 -8.29
CA ASP A 266 -4.88 1.24 -8.63
C ASP A 266 -6.38 0.90 -8.64
N SER A 267 -6.75 -0.39 -8.71
CA SER A 267 -8.13 -0.86 -8.57
C SER A 267 -8.63 -0.85 -7.11
N TYR A 268 -9.94 -0.80 -6.92
CA TYR A 268 -10.58 -0.90 -5.59
C TYR A 268 -10.11 -2.14 -4.80
N HIS A 269 -10.03 -3.30 -5.46
CA HIS A 269 -9.60 -4.56 -4.84
C HIS A 269 -8.18 -4.47 -4.31
N GLY A 270 -7.25 -3.98 -5.13
CA GLY A 270 -5.86 -3.78 -4.72
C GLY A 270 -5.71 -2.73 -3.61
N GLN A 271 -6.46 -1.63 -3.66
CA GLN A 271 -6.44 -0.59 -2.62
C GLN A 271 -6.86 -1.13 -1.25
N VAL A 272 -8.01 -1.84 -1.16
CA VAL A 272 -8.44 -2.46 0.12
C VAL A 272 -7.52 -3.60 0.54
N HIS A 273 -6.94 -4.34 -0.42
CA HIS A 273 -5.96 -5.38 -0.12
C HIS A 273 -4.68 -4.82 0.50
N ARG A 274 -4.17 -3.72 -0.03
CA ARG A 274 -2.99 -2.99 0.47
C ARG A 274 -3.20 -2.42 1.89
N LEU A 275 -4.45 -2.16 2.27
CA LEU A 275 -4.89 -1.81 3.62
C LEU A 275 -5.05 -3.02 4.58
N GLY A 276 -4.81 -4.24 4.11
CA GLY A 276 -4.88 -5.47 4.90
C GLY A 276 -6.16 -6.29 4.71
N TYR A 277 -7.06 -5.92 3.80
CA TYR A 277 -8.29 -6.71 3.57
C TYR A 277 -8.05 -7.89 2.62
N THR A 278 -8.27 -9.10 3.09
CA THR A 278 -8.01 -10.31 2.31
C THR A 278 -9.27 -10.92 1.68
N ASN A 279 -10.44 -10.54 2.18
CA ASN A 279 -11.75 -10.90 1.64
C ASN A 279 -12.16 -9.96 0.48
N THR A 280 -11.27 -9.87 -0.50
CA THR A 280 -11.39 -9.12 -1.75
C THR A 280 -10.67 -9.92 -2.84
N ALA A 281 -10.95 -9.67 -4.12
CA ALA A 281 -10.29 -10.39 -5.20
C ALA A 281 -8.79 -10.03 -5.26
N LYS A 282 -7.95 -11.06 -5.23
CA LYS A 282 -6.48 -11.01 -5.31
C LYS A 282 -6.04 -11.62 -6.64
N CYS A 283 -4.77 -11.46 -7.01
CA CYS A 283 -4.24 -11.98 -8.28
C CYS A 283 -4.63 -13.45 -8.52
N TYR A 284 -4.50 -14.30 -7.50
CA TYR A 284 -4.80 -15.73 -7.61
C TYR A 284 -6.29 -16.11 -7.49
N ASP A 285 -7.17 -15.20 -7.07
CA ASP A 285 -8.62 -15.45 -7.15
C ASP A 285 -9.09 -15.26 -8.60
N CYS A 286 -8.51 -14.30 -9.33
CA CYS A 286 -8.81 -14.08 -10.74
C CYS A 286 -8.07 -15.07 -11.66
N HIS A 287 -6.76 -15.25 -11.48
CA HIS A 287 -5.90 -16.06 -12.36
C HIS A 287 -5.78 -17.54 -11.96
N GLY A 288 -6.37 -17.94 -10.82
CA GLY A 288 -6.15 -19.25 -10.19
C GLY A 288 -4.91 -19.29 -9.30
N SER A 289 -4.84 -20.28 -8.40
CA SER A 289 -3.74 -20.40 -7.42
C SER A 289 -2.56 -21.24 -7.93
N HIS A 290 -2.80 -22.54 -8.17
CA HIS A 290 -1.79 -23.45 -8.72
C HIS A 290 -2.02 -23.74 -10.21
N GLU A 291 -3.10 -23.24 -10.83
CA GLU A 291 -3.44 -23.52 -12.23
C GLU A 291 -3.37 -22.26 -13.11
N ILE A 292 -2.46 -21.33 -12.77
CA ILE A 292 -2.27 -20.04 -13.43
C ILE A 292 -1.99 -20.24 -14.93
N LYS A 293 -2.88 -19.73 -15.79
CA LYS A 293 -2.85 -19.88 -17.25
C LYS A 293 -3.20 -18.56 -17.94
N GLY A 294 -2.63 -18.32 -19.11
CA GLY A 294 -2.94 -17.17 -19.96
C GLY A 294 -4.41 -17.07 -20.40
N GLU A 295 -4.83 -15.90 -20.87
CA GLU A 295 -6.23 -15.61 -21.24
C GLU A 295 -6.77 -16.39 -22.44
N ASP A 296 -5.87 -16.91 -23.30
CA ASP A 296 -6.19 -17.73 -24.47
C ASP A 296 -6.44 -19.22 -24.14
N ASP A 297 -6.08 -19.70 -22.95
CA ASP A 297 -6.32 -21.10 -22.56
C ASP A 297 -7.80 -21.27 -22.15
N PRO A 298 -8.59 -22.14 -22.82
CA PRO A 298 -10.01 -22.31 -22.49
C PRO A 298 -10.29 -22.81 -21.07
N THR A 299 -9.26 -23.32 -20.38
CA THR A 299 -9.31 -23.78 -18.98
C THR A 299 -8.75 -22.77 -17.97
N SER A 300 -8.43 -21.54 -18.42
CA SER A 300 -8.05 -20.43 -17.54
C SER A 300 -9.27 -19.77 -16.89
N GLU A 301 -9.17 -19.41 -15.62
CA GLU A 301 -10.20 -18.68 -14.87
C GLU A 301 -10.46 -17.27 -15.45
N ILE A 302 -9.47 -16.67 -16.13
CA ILE A 302 -9.61 -15.39 -16.83
C ILE A 302 -10.03 -15.51 -18.30
N HIS A 303 -10.21 -16.73 -18.83
CA HIS A 303 -10.67 -16.92 -20.21
C HIS A 303 -12.08 -16.34 -20.40
N ALA A 304 -12.36 -15.79 -21.59
CA ALA A 304 -13.58 -15.03 -21.86
C ALA A 304 -14.89 -15.75 -21.48
N ASN A 305 -14.95 -17.06 -21.63
CA ASN A 305 -16.13 -17.89 -21.32
C ASN A 305 -16.28 -18.21 -19.81
N ASN A 306 -15.21 -18.06 -19.01
CA ASN A 306 -15.15 -18.52 -17.62
C ASN A 306 -15.28 -17.35 -16.63
N ARG A 307 -14.78 -16.15 -17.01
CA ARG A 307 -14.77 -14.93 -16.16
C ARG A 307 -16.08 -14.60 -15.47
N LEU A 308 -17.23 -14.84 -16.09
CA LEU A 308 -18.53 -14.52 -15.50
C LEU A 308 -18.79 -15.32 -14.22
N GLU A 309 -18.48 -16.61 -14.25
CA GLU A 309 -18.69 -17.48 -13.10
C GLU A 309 -17.66 -17.18 -12.01
N ASN A 310 -16.41 -16.88 -12.38
CA ASN A 310 -15.39 -16.42 -11.42
C ASN A 310 -15.83 -15.10 -10.75
N CYS A 311 -16.28 -14.09 -11.50
CA CYS A 311 -16.83 -12.87 -10.91
C CYS A 311 -17.99 -13.16 -9.95
N ARG A 312 -18.87 -14.14 -10.25
CA ARG A 312 -20.01 -14.52 -9.41
C ARG A 312 -19.66 -15.18 -8.09
N VAL A 313 -18.43 -15.64 -7.89
CA VAL A 313 -17.93 -16.11 -6.58
C VAL A 313 -18.02 -14.99 -5.52
N CYS A 314 -17.94 -13.72 -5.92
CA CYS A 314 -18.09 -12.56 -5.03
C CYS A 314 -19.20 -11.57 -5.44
N HIS A 315 -19.61 -11.56 -6.71
CA HIS A 315 -20.65 -10.69 -7.27
C HIS A 315 -21.80 -11.54 -7.84
N GLU A 316 -22.62 -12.13 -6.97
CA GLU A 316 -23.67 -13.10 -7.34
C GLU A 316 -24.56 -12.64 -8.51
N ASP A 317 -24.96 -11.36 -8.52
CA ASP A 317 -25.81 -10.73 -9.56
C ASP A 317 -25.02 -10.22 -10.80
N ALA A 318 -23.75 -10.60 -10.98
CA ALA A 318 -22.95 -10.16 -12.12
C ALA A 318 -23.50 -10.66 -13.48
N ASN A 319 -23.31 -9.84 -14.50
CA ASN A 319 -23.84 -10.00 -15.85
C ASN A 319 -22.82 -9.57 -16.91
N ASP A 320 -23.11 -9.78 -18.20
CA ASP A 320 -22.14 -9.56 -19.29
C ASP A 320 -21.62 -8.13 -19.39
N ASN A 321 -22.43 -7.12 -19.02
CA ASN A 321 -21.97 -5.73 -18.99
C ASN A 321 -20.90 -5.53 -17.91
N PHE A 322 -21.01 -6.21 -16.77
CA PHE A 322 -20.04 -6.17 -15.66
C PHE A 322 -18.64 -6.62 -16.14
N LEU A 323 -18.58 -7.62 -17.03
CA LEU A 323 -17.32 -8.16 -17.60
C LEU A 323 -16.52 -7.16 -18.44
N THR A 324 -17.12 -6.03 -18.83
CA THR A 324 -16.41 -4.96 -19.55
C THR A 324 -15.66 -4.01 -18.61
N PHE A 325 -15.71 -4.23 -17.29
CA PHE A 325 -14.79 -3.65 -16.32
C PHE A 325 -13.35 -4.08 -16.62
N TRP A 326 -12.39 -3.20 -16.37
CA TRP A 326 -10.96 -3.49 -16.55
C TRP A 326 -10.27 -3.63 -15.19
N PRO A 327 -9.96 -4.86 -14.71
CA PRO A 327 -9.24 -5.06 -13.44
C PRO A 327 -7.84 -4.45 -13.42
N HIS A 328 -7.20 -4.40 -14.59
CA HIS A 328 -5.90 -3.77 -14.86
C HIS A 328 -6.04 -2.58 -15.82
N GLY A 329 -7.11 -1.79 -15.66
CA GLY A 329 -7.35 -0.60 -16.48
C GLY A 329 -6.44 0.55 -16.07
N ASP A 330 -5.51 0.94 -16.95
CA ASP A 330 -4.56 2.02 -16.69
C ASP A 330 -5.05 3.36 -17.26
N ALA A 331 -4.96 4.41 -16.45
CA ALA A 331 -5.35 5.76 -16.85
C ALA A 331 -4.23 6.55 -17.55
N ASP A 332 -2.99 6.02 -17.55
CA ASP A 332 -1.85 6.62 -18.25
C ASP A 332 -1.65 6.06 -19.67
N ASP A 333 -2.04 4.80 -19.91
CA ASP A 333 -2.07 4.20 -21.25
C ASP A 333 -3.22 4.76 -22.11
N LYS A 334 -2.91 5.85 -22.82
CA LYS A 334 -3.78 6.48 -23.81
C LYS A 334 -4.11 5.58 -25.00
N GLU A 335 -3.26 4.64 -25.38
CA GLU A 335 -3.47 3.82 -26.58
C GLU A 335 -4.48 2.71 -26.33
N LYS A 336 -4.38 2.05 -25.16
CA LYS A 336 -5.28 0.98 -24.73
C LYS A 336 -6.56 1.50 -24.05
N TYR A 337 -6.47 2.60 -23.29
CA TYR A 337 -7.59 3.15 -22.50
C TYR A 337 -7.84 4.65 -22.79
N PRO A 338 -8.06 5.08 -24.05
CA PRO A 338 -8.17 6.49 -24.43
C PRO A 338 -9.27 7.26 -23.70
N GLY A 339 -10.37 6.60 -23.33
CA GLY A 339 -11.44 7.19 -22.53
C GLY A 339 -11.01 7.49 -21.09
N LEU A 340 -10.35 6.53 -20.43
CA LEU A 340 -9.89 6.69 -19.05
C LEU A 340 -8.81 7.77 -18.95
N TRP A 341 -7.86 7.77 -19.89
CA TRP A 341 -6.86 8.82 -20.06
C TRP A 341 -7.48 10.20 -20.28
N PHE A 342 -8.50 10.31 -21.14
CA PHE A 342 -9.20 11.59 -21.36
C PHE A 342 -9.85 12.11 -20.08
N PHE A 343 -10.54 11.26 -19.31
CA PHE A 343 -11.14 11.66 -18.04
C PHE A 343 -10.08 12.02 -16.99
N LYS A 344 -8.95 11.31 -16.91
CA LYS A 344 -7.80 11.67 -16.07
C LYS A 344 -7.33 13.09 -16.38
N VAL A 345 -6.95 13.35 -17.62
CA VAL A 345 -6.42 14.66 -18.05
C VAL A 345 -7.45 15.77 -17.89
N PHE A 346 -8.73 15.50 -18.17
CA PHE A 346 -9.81 16.46 -17.95
C PHE A 346 -9.98 16.82 -16.47
N MET A 347 -10.08 15.84 -15.58
CA MET A 347 -10.23 16.07 -14.14
C MET A 347 -9.02 16.79 -13.56
N GLN A 348 -7.80 16.37 -13.92
CA GLN A 348 -6.58 17.03 -13.48
C GLN A 348 -6.48 18.48 -13.98
N ALA A 349 -6.80 18.75 -15.25
CA ALA A 349 -6.84 20.10 -15.78
C ALA A 349 -7.90 20.98 -15.08
N LEU A 350 -9.07 20.41 -14.74
CA LEU A 350 -10.10 21.07 -13.96
C LEU A 350 -9.60 21.41 -12.55
N ILE A 351 -8.99 20.45 -11.85
CA ILE A 351 -8.44 20.62 -10.50
C ILE A 351 -7.36 21.69 -10.48
N PHE A 352 -6.31 21.55 -11.32
CA PHE A 352 -5.23 22.54 -11.36
C PHE A 352 -5.73 23.92 -11.78
N GLY A 353 -6.67 24.01 -12.73
CA GLY A 353 -7.27 25.27 -13.16
C GLY A 353 -8.07 25.98 -12.05
N VAL A 354 -8.96 25.25 -11.37
CA VAL A 354 -9.77 25.76 -10.26
C VAL A 354 -8.86 26.15 -9.08
N MET A 355 -7.95 25.27 -8.66
CA MET A 355 -7.07 25.53 -7.53
C MET A 355 -6.11 26.69 -7.79
N ALA A 356 -5.52 26.79 -9.01
CA ALA A 356 -4.67 27.92 -9.36
C ALA A 356 -5.44 29.25 -9.34
N PHE A 357 -6.65 29.29 -9.89
CA PHE A 357 -7.49 30.50 -9.85
C PHE A 357 -7.80 30.92 -8.41
N PHE A 358 -8.27 30.01 -7.57
CA PHE A 358 -8.65 30.34 -6.20
C PHE A 358 -7.48 30.59 -5.25
N TRP A 359 -6.34 29.91 -5.41
CA TRP A 359 -5.15 30.23 -4.63
C TRP A 359 -4.55 31.58 -5.03
N VAL A 360 -4.51 31.94 -6.32
CA VAL A 360 -4.13 33.30 -6.74
C VAL A 360 -5.09 34.33 -6.16
N HIS A 361 -6.40 34.06 -6.19
CA HIS A 361 -7.41 34.93 -5.59
C HIS A 361 -7.18 35.13 -4.08
N VAL A 362 -6.98 34.04 -3.33
CA VAL A 362 -6.71 34.04 -1.88
C VAL A 362 -5.42 34.79 -1.54
N MET A 363 -4.32 34.55 -2.29
CA MET A 363 -3.04 35.23 -2.07
C MET A 363 -3.13 36.74 -2.36
N LEU A 364 -3.81 37.14 -3.44
CA LEU A 364 -4.04 38.55 -3.77
C LEU A 364 -4.93 39.25 -2.73
N TRP A 365 -5.95 38.55 -2.20
CA TRP A 365 -6.79 39.05 -1.13
C TRP A 365 -5.99 39.26 0.16
N LEU A 366 -5.25 38.23 0.60
CA LEU A 366 -4.39 38.30 1.79
C LEU A 366 -3.38 39.45 1.69
N TYR A 367 -2.69 39.56 0.56
CA TYR A 367 -1.79 40.68 0.29
C TYR A 367 -2.51 42.03 0.43
N ARG A 368 -3.70 42.17 -0.16
CA ARG A 368 -4.43 43.44 -0.15
C ARG A 368 -4.93 43.84 1.23
N GLU A 369 -5.55 42.93 1.98
CA GLU A 369 -6.02 43.21 3.35
C GLU A 369 -4.85 43.56 4.29
N VAL A 370 -3.71 42.87 4.17
CA VAL A 370 -2.50 43.19 4.95
C VAL A 370 -1.97 44.59 4.61
N MET A 371 -1.92 44.96 3.32
CA MET A 371 -1.52 46.31 2.89
C MET A 371 -2.51 47.39 3.38
N ASP A 372 -3.82 47.16 3.25
CA ASP A 372 -4.83 48.12 3.73
C ASP A 372 -4.80 48.27 5.26
N ARG A 373 -4.52 47.19 6.01
CA ARG A 373 -4.27 47.28 7.48
C ARG A 373 -3.03 48.07 7.84
N ILE A 374 -1.90 47.84 7.17
CA ILE A 374 -0.66 48.61 7.39
C ILE A 374 -0.87 50.10 7.06
N GLN A 375 -1.75 50.42 6.12
CA GLN A 375 -2.15 51.79 5.77
C GLN A 375 -3.24 52.40 6.67
N GLY A 376 -3.72 51.69 7.70
CA GLY A 376 -4.80 52.16 8.58
C GLY A 376 -6.18 52.25 7.92
N LYS A 377 -6.40 51.53 6.81
CA LYS A 377 -7.65 51.51 6.01
C LYS A 377 -8.45 50.22 6.16
N GLY A 378 -7.84 49.15 6.67
CA GLY A 378 -8.51 47.86 6.86
C GLY A 378 -9.59 47.93 7.94
N PHE A 379 -10.63 47.09 7.81
CA PHE A 379 -11.66 46.95 8.84
C PHE A 379 -11.06 46.34 10.12
N ILE A 380 -11.40 46.96 11.26
CA ILE A 380 -11.04 46.55 12.61
C ILE A 380 -12.28 46.75 13.48
N GLU A 381 -12.75 45.67 14.13
CA GLU A 381 -13.88 45.75 15.07
C GLU A 381 -13.44 46.51 16.35
N ASP A 382 -14.27 47.45 16.83
CA ASP A 382 -14.01 48.20 18.07
C ASP A 382 -14.25 47.29 19.29
N MET A 383 -13.21 46.53 19.66
CA MET A 383 -13.20 45.63 20.81
C MET A 383 -13.47 46.34 22.15
N ASP A 384 -13.23 47.65 22.23
CA ASP A 384 -13.51 48.47 23.43
C ASP A 384 -14.98 48.93 23.49
N LYS A 385 -15.70 48.90 22.35
CA LYS A 385 -17.15 49.14 22.24
C LYS A 385 -17.85 48.00 21.49
N PRO A 386 -17.87 46.77 22.06
CA PRO A 386 -18.49 45.63 21.39
C PRO A 386 -19.98 45.87 21.16
N ASP A 387 -20.45 45.53 19.96
CA ASP A 387 -21.83 45.69 19.55
C ASP A 387 -22.82 45.10 20.58
N ILE A 388 -23.81 45.89 20.99
CA ILE A 388 -24.89 45.43 21.87
C ILE A 388 -26.07 44.82 21.10
N VAL A 389 -26.14 45.08 19.80
CA VAL A 389 -27.14 44.58 18.85
C VAL A 389 -26.42 43.86 17.72
N TYR A 390 -26.91 42.68 17.35
CA TYR A 390 -26.37 41.84 16.30
C TYR A 390 -27.41 41.67 15.20
N PHE A 391 -26.98 41.37 13.97
CA PHE A 391 -27.87 40.95 12.88
C PHE A 391 -28.04 39.44 12.87
N ARG A 392 -29.29 38.95 12.79
CA ARG A 392 -29.61 37.52 12.68
C ARG A 392 -29.39 37.03 11.24
N ARG A 393 -28.25 36.39 11.01
CA ARG A 393 -27.85 35.88 9.69
C ARG A 393 -28.41 34.49 9.37
N PHE A 394 -28.41 33.55 10.32
CA PHE A 394 -28.80 32.15 10.07
C PHE A 394 -29.81 31.58 11.08
N PRO A 395 -31.00 31.12 10.62
CA PRO A 395 -31.92 30.32 11.41
C PRO A 395 -31.31 29.02 11.94
N VAL A 396 -31.79 28.54 13.10
CA VAL A 396 -31.28 27.35 13.81
C VAL A 396 -31.24 26.08 12.93
N ALA A 397 -32.23 25.88 12.04
CA ALA A 397 -32.26 24.73 11.14
C ALA A 397 -31.01 24.64 10.24
N TRP A 398 -30.62 25.75 9.61
CA TRP A 398 -29.45 25.80 8.72
C TRP A 398 -28.13 25.61 9.46
N ARG A 399 -28.07 26.00 10.73
CA ARG A 399 -26.90 25.81 11.60
C ARG A 399 -26.66 24.33 11.91
N TRP A 400 -27.73 23.58 12.18
CA TRP A 400 -27.67 22.12 12.35
C TRP A 400 -27.37 21.39 11.04
N ILE A 401 -28.01 21.79 9.93
CA ILE A 401 -27.73 21.23 8.59
C ILE A 401 -26.26 21.41 8.23
N HIS A 402 -25.70 22.62 8.41
CA HIS A 402 -24.28 22.88 8.19
C HIS A 402 -23.38 22.03 9.08
N GLY A 403 -23.68 21.92 10.38
CA GLY A 403 -22.90 21.08 11.31
C GLY A 403 -22.86 19.60 10.89
N LEU A 404 -24.01 19.04 10.52
CA LEU A 404 -24.11 17.65 10.06
C LEU A 404 -23.45 17.44 8.69
N PHE A 405 -23.56 18.42 7.79
CA PHE A 405 -22.88 18.44 6.49
C PHE A 405 -21.36 18.49 6.64
N ALA A 406 -20.84 19.33 7.53
CA ALA A 406 -19.40 19.42 7.80
C ALA A 406 -18.84 18.12 8.38
N ILE A 407 -19.52 17.52 9.38
CA ILE A 407 -19.08 16.26 10.00
C ILE A 407 -19.12 15.10 9.00
N SER A 408 -20.20 14.96 8.22
CA SER A 408 -20.29 13.92 7.17
C SER A 408 -19.25 14.12 6.07
N THR A 409 -19.01 15.36 5.63
CA THR A 409 -17.96 15.67 4.64
C THR A 409 -16.57 15.33 5.17
N MET A 410 -16.24 15.67 6.42
CA MET A 410 -14.94 15.33 7.03
C MET A 410 -14.76 13.81 7.18
N ALA A 411 -15.81 13.07 7.52
CA ALA A 411 -15.78 11.61 7.57
C ALA A 411 -15.56 10.98 6.18
N LEU A 412 -16.21 11.52 5.14
CA LEU A 412 -16.02 11.10 3.75
C LEU A 412 -14.60 11.39 3.25
N ILE A 413 -14.04 12.57 3.56
CA ILE A 413 -12.65 12.90 3.23
C ILE A 413 -11.70 11.92 3.92
N LEU A 414 -11.87 11.67 5.23
CA LEU A 414 -10.99 10.74 5.96
C LEU A 414 -11.02 9.33 5.35
N THR A 415 -12.22 8.76 5.21
CA THR A 415 -12.41 7.37 4.76
C THR A 415 -12.23 7.16 3.25
N GLY A 416 -12.32 8.21 2.44
CA GLY A 416 -11.97 8.16 1.02
C GLY A 416 -10.47 8.28 0.78
N THR A 417 -9.79 9.14 1.56
CA THR A 417 -8.35 9.39 1.37
C THR A 417 -7.47 8.27 1.92
N THR A 418 -7.90 7.55 2.95
CA THR A 418 -7.26 6.29 3.37
C THR A 418 -7.23 5.24 2.27
N LEU A 419 -8.32 5.10 1.51
CA LEU A 419 -8.43 4.18 0.38
C LEU A 419 -7.52 4.60 -0.79
N ILE A 420 -7.63 5.87 -1.22
CA ILE A 420 -6.82 6.45 -2.30
C ILE A 420 -5.31 6.37 -1.97
N PHE A 421 -4.92 6.68 -0.74
CA PHE A 421 -3.53 6.67 -0.28
C PHE A 421 -3.17 5.40 0.52
N SER A 422 -3.73 4.25 0.12
CA SER A 422 -3.56 2.93 0.76
C SER A 422 -2.11 2.45 0.88
N HIS A 423 -1.18 2.99 0.08
CA HIS A 423 0.26 2.74 0.20
C HIS A 423 0.91 3.38 1.42
N THR A 424 0.30 4.42 2.00
CA THR A 424 0.87 5.19 3.11
C THR A 424 0.70 4.48 4.45
N GLY A 425 1.66 4.70 5.36
CA GLY A 425 1.58 4.18 6.73
C GLY A 425 0.46 4.83 7.56
N TRP A 426 0.12 6.10 7.29
CA TRP A 426 -0.95 6.79 8.01
C TRP A 426 -2.33 6.25 7.63
N ALA A 427 -2.55 5.90 6.36
CA ALA A 427 -3.82 5.31 5.93
C ALA A 427 -4.10 4.02 6.69
N LYS A 428 -3.12 3.10 6.72
CA LYS A 428 -3.19 1.84 7.48
C LYS A 428 -3.45 2.07 8.97
N ALA A 429 -2.82 3.06 9.58
CA ALA A 429 -3.05 3.41 10.98
C ALA A 429 -4.48 3.92 11.25
N VAL A 430 -5.04 4.75 10.37
CA VAL A 430 -6.44 5.21 10.47
C VAL A 430 -7.40 4.03 10.29
N VAL A 431 -7.17 3.17 9.30
CA VAL A 431 -7.99 1.98 9.05
C VAL A 431 -8.03 1.06 10.27
N VAL A 432 -6.88 0.77 10.88
CA VAL A 432 -6.80 -0.02 12.12
C VAL A 432 -7.56 0.68 13.26
N PHE A 433 -7.40 2.00 13.42
CA PHE A 433 -8.12 2.78 14.43
C PHE A 433 -9.66 2.77 14.24
N LEU A 434 -10.14 2.79 12.99
CA LEU A 434 -11.56 2.72 12.66
C LEU A 434 -12.16 1.30 12.77
N GLY A 435 -11.37 0.27 13.08
CA GLY A 435 -11.83 -1.12 13.20
C GLY A 435 -11.71 -1.95 11.92
N GLY A 436 -10.86 -1.54 10.99
CA GLY A 436 -10.52 -2.26 9.76
C GLY A 436 -11.31 -1.82 8.52
N PRO A 437 -10.89 -2.28 7.32
CA PRO A 437 -11.44 -1.83 6.02
C PRO A 437 -12.96 -1.99 5.89
N LEU A 438 -13.52 -3.05 6.48
CA LEU A 438 -14.97 -3.30 6.48
C LEU A 438 -15.74 -2.22 7.27
N MET A 439 -15.23 -1.83 8.44
CA MET A 439 -15.87 -0.81 9.28
C MET A 439 -15.73 0.58 8.66
N GLU A 440 -14.56 0.88 8.09
CA GLU A 440 -14.35 2.09 7.30
C GLU A 440 -15.35 2.21 6.14
N GLY A 441 -15.56 1.12 5.38
CA GLY A 441 -16.58 1.06 4.33
C GLY A 441 -18.00 1.37 4.83
N TYR A 442 -18.39 0.86 6.01
CA TYR A 442 -19.66 1.21 6.63
C TYR A 442 -19.75 2.67 7.07
N ILE A 443 -18.67 3.23 7.62
CA ILE A 443 -18.59 4.65 8.03
C ILE A 443 -18.74 5.55 6.80
N HIS A 444 -17.98 5.28 5.74
CA HIS A 444 -18.04 6.03 4.47
C HIS A 444 -19.45 6.02 3.88
N ARG A 445 -20.04 4.83 3.72
CA ARG A 445 -21.39 4.63 3.19
C ARG A 445 -22.47 5.33 4.03
N THR A 446 -22.35 5.27 5.36
CA THR A 446 -23.28 5.96 6.26
C THR A 446 -23.17 7.48 6.16
N ALA A 447 -21.94 8.01 6.09
CA ALA A 447 -21.70 9.43 5.90
C ALA A 447 -22.22 9.92 4.53
N ALA A 448 -22.04 9.13 3.47
CA ALA A 448 -22.56 9.42 2.13
C ALA A 448 -24.10 9.50 2.11
N MET A 449 -24.78 8.56 2.75
CA MET A 449 -26.25 8.56 2.85
C MET A 449 -26.79 9.77 3.64
N ILE A 450 -26.11 10.17 4.73
CA ILE A 450 -26.44 11.39 5.47
C ILE A 450 -26.26 12.63 4.58
N TRP A 451 -25.13 12.69 3.86
CA TRP A 451 -24.76 13.82 2.99
C TRP A 451 -25.74 14.00 1.82
N LEU A 452 -26.04 12.91 1.10
CA LEU A 452 -27.05 12.90 0.03
C LEU A 452 -28.46 13.20 0.57
N GLY A 453 -28.78 12.72 1.77
CA GLY A 453 -30.03 13.04 2.47
C GLY A 453 -30.17 14.54 2.75
N ILE A 454 -29.12 15.20 3.24
CA ILE A 454 -29.07 16.66 3.42
C ILE A 454 -29.30 17.37 2.08
N PHE A 455 -28.61 16.93 1.03
CA PHE A 455 -28.73 17.53 -0.30
C PHE A 455 -30.15 17.42 -0.87
N ALA A 456 -30.78 16.24 -0.75
CA ALA A 456 -32.15 16.01 -1.19
C ALA A 456 -33.18 16.83 -0.37
N VAL A 457 -33.03 16.92 0.95
CA VAL A 457 -33.88 17.74 1.81
C VAL A 457 -33.73 19.23 1.47
N HIS A 458 -32.51 19.71 1.25
CA HIS A 458 -32.25 21.09 0.85
C HIS A 458 -32.87 21.42 -0.51
N LEU A 459 -32.71 20.54 -1.51
CA LEU A 459 -33.35 20.69 -2.82
C LEU A 459 -34.88 20.71 -2.71
N ALA A 460 -35.48 19.83 -1.91
CA ALA A 460 -36.92 19.82 -1.67
C ALA A 460 -37.43 21.12 -1.00
N ILE A 461 -36.67 21.67 -0.04
CA ILE A 461 -36.95 22.98 0.57
C ILE A 461 -36.87 24.09 -0.47
N ALA A 462 -35.82 24.11 -1.29
CA ALA A 462 -35.63 25.11 -2.34
C ALA A 462 -36.78 25.09 -3.37
N VAL A 463 -37.10 23.92 -3.92
CA VAL A 463 -38.21 23.73 -4.88
C VAL A 463 -39.55 24.12 -4.26
N SER A 464 -39.82 23.72 -3.01
CA SER A 464 -41.04 24.09 -2.28
C SER A 464 -41.16 25.61 -2.09
N ASN A 465 -40.07 26.29 -1.73
CA ASN A 465 -40.04 27.74 -1.57
C ASN A 465 -40.27 28.48 -2.91
N ILE A 466 -39.60 28.05 -3.99
CA ILE A 466 -39.79 28.60 -5.34
C ILE A 466 -41.25 28.40 -5.80
N TRP A 467 -41.80 27.19 -5.63
CA TRP A 467 -43.18 26.88 -6.03
C TRP A 467 -44.23 27.70 -5.26
N ARG A 468 -44.03 27.89 -3.95
CA ARG A 468 -44.88 28.72 -3.09
C ARG A 468 -44.84 30.20 -3.48
N LYS A 469 -43.65 30.71 -3.83
CA LYS A 469 -43.44 32.12 -4.23
C LYS A 469 -43.41 32.35 -5.75
N ARG A 470 -43.88 31.41 -6.57
CA ARG A 470 -43.66 31.42 -8.04
C ARG A 470 -44.11 32.68 -8.80
N GLY A 471 -45.04 33.47 -8.26
CA GLY A 471 -45.45 34.77 -8.84
C GLY A 471 -44.59 35.97 -8.42
N GLU A 472 -43.78 35.83 -7.37
CA GLU A 472 -42.95 36.87 -6.75
C GLU A 472 -41.45 36.50 -6.75
N PHE A 473 -41.09 35.35 -7.33
CA PHE A 473 -39.73 34.81 -7.24
C PHE A 473 -38.78 35.47 -8.25
N GLU A 474 -37.94 36.38 -7.76
CA GLU A 474 -36.89 37.03 -8.55
C GLU A 474 -35.69 36.10 -8.77
N TRP A 475 -35.67 35.38 -9.90
CA TRP A 475 -34.57 34.47 -10.29
C TRP A 475 -33.18 35.12 -10.22
N PHE A 476 -33.04 36.40 -10.57
CA PHE A 476 -31.77 37.15 -10.52
C PHE A 476 -31.79 38.31 -9.53
N GLY A 477 -32.72 38.29 -8.58
CA GLY A 477 -32.90 39.33 -7.56
C GLY A 477 -31.73 39.44 -6.57
N SER A 478 -31.76 40.49 -5.76
CA SER A 478 -30.68 40.83 -4.79
C SER A 478 -30.37 39.73 -3.76
N THR A 479 -31.34 38.88 -3.45
CA THR A 479 -31.26 37.76 -2.50
C THR A 479 -31.10 36.39 -3.17
N SER A 480 -31.06 36.32 -4.50
CA SER A 480 -30.94 35.06 -5.24
C SER A 480 -29.54 34.44 -5.10
N MET A 481 -29.50 33.11 -4.94
CA MET A 481 -28.26 32.32 -5.00
C MET A 481 -27.75 32.11 -6.44
N LEU A 482 -28.52 32.47 -7.47
CA LEU A 482 -28.04 32.33 -8.85
C LEU A 482 -26.98 33.40 -9.19
N PRO A 483 -25.88 33.01 -9.87
CA PRO A 483 -24.95 33.96 -10.46
C PRO A 483 -25.63 34.86 -11.49
N ASN A 484 -25.26 36.13 -11.49
CA ASN A 484 -25.81 37.17 -12.37
C ASN A 484 -24.73 38.17 -12.83
N MET A 485 -25.11 39.16 -13.64
CA MET A 485 -24.16 40.14 -14.20
C MET A 485 -23.62 41.16 -13.18
N LYS A 486 -24.12 41.22 -11.94
CA LYS A 486 -23.45 41.93 -10.84
C LYS A 486 -22.27 41.09 -10.33
N ASP A 487 -22.42 39.78 -10.12
CA ASP A 487 -21.34 38.92 -9.62
C ASP A 487 -20.07 39.00 -10.49
N MET A 488 -20.24 39.03 -11.82
CA MET A 488 -19.12 39.20 -12.77
C MET A 488 -18.46 40.59 -12.71
N ARG A 489 -19.23 41.65 -12.40
CA ARG A 489 -18.70 43.01 -12.19
C ARG A 489 -17.96 43.10 -10.86
N ASP A 490 -18.54 42.53 -9.80
CA ASP A 490 -17.98 42.47 -8.46
C ASP A 490 -16.64 41.70 -8.47
N LEU A 491 -16.56 40.55 -9.16
CA LEU A 491 -15.32 39.79 -9.36
C LEU A 491 -14.24 40.65 -10.05
N ARG A 492 -14.58 41.29 -11.17
CA ARG A 492 -13.67 42.19 -11.91
C ARG A 492 -13.18 43.34 -11.03
N ASP A 493 -14.07 43.94 -10.25
CA ASP A 493 -13.76 45.10 -9.42
C ASP A 493 -13.02 44.69 -8.13
N MET A 494 -13.20 43.45 -7.64
CA MET A 494 -12.36 42.83 -6.63
C MET A 494 -10.91 42.67 -7.11
N PHE A 495 -10.69 42.18 -8.34
CA PHE A 495 -9.35 42.13 -8.93
C PHE A 495 -8.73 43.52 -9.13
N LYS A 496 -9.53 44.57 -9.43
CA LYS A 496 -9.02 45.95 -9.42
C LYS A 496 -8.61 46.38 -8.03
N TRP A 497 -9.41 46.10 -7.00
CA TRP A 497 -9.10 46.43 -5.61
C TRP A 497 -7.82 45.73 -5.13
N PHE A 498 -7.67 44.42 -5.38
CA PHE A 498 -6.44 43.66 -5.10
C PHE A 498 -5.19 44.34 -5.67
N LEU A 499 -5.27 44.82 -6.92
CA LEU A 499 -4.18 45.51 -7.61
C LEU A 499 -4.10 47.03 -7.27
N GLY A 500 -4.91 47.53 -6.33
CA GLY A 500 -4.95 48.94 -5.92
C GLY A 500 -5.49 49.91 -6.97
N LYS A 501 -6.19 49.41 -7.99
CA LYS A 501 -6.75 50.17 -9.12
C LYS A 501 -8.21 50.58 -8.93
N GLY A 502 -8.76 50.40 -7.72
CA GLY A 502 -10.13 50.76 -7.37
C GLY A 502 -10.45 50.51 -5.88
N PRO A 503 -11.60 51.00 -5.39
CA PRO A 503 -12.11 50.67 -4.06
C PRO A 503 -12.57 49.21 -3.97
N ARG A 504 -12.70 48.66 -2.75
CA ARG A 504 -13.35 47.37 -2.48
C ARG A 504 -14.80 47.45 -3.01
N PRO A 505 -15.27 46.46 -3.79
CA PRO A 505 -16.64 46.48 -4.30
C PRO A 505 -17.67 46.28 -3.18
N GLU A 506 -18.85 46.86 -3.38
CA GLU A 506 -19.99 46.77 -2.45
C GLU A 506 -20.88 45.57 -2.80
N PHE A 507 -21.22 44.75 -1.81
CA PHE A 507 -21.90 43.47 -2.02
C PHE A 507 -23.38 43.47 -1.64
N SER A 508 -24.13 42.61 -2.32
CA SER A 508 -25.54 42.31 -2.02
C SER A 508 -25.64 41.30 -0.86
N HIS A 509 -26.85 40.78 -0.63
CA HIS A 509 -27.13 39.73 0.35
C HIS A 509 -26.19 38.52 0.20
N TRP A 510 -25.87 38.08 -1.02
CA TRP A 510 -24.81 37.09 -1.27
C TRP A 510 -23.68 37.70 -2.08
N THR A 511 -22.44 37.42 -1.68
CA THR A 511 -21.24 37.76 -2.45
C THR A 511 -21.01 36.71 -3.55
N TYR A 512 -20.24 37.04 -4.61
CA TYR A 512 -20.00 36.09 -5.69
C TYR A 512 -19.26 34.83 -5.24
N TRP A 513 -18.36 34.91 -4.24
CA TRP A 513 -17.68 33.74 -3.69
C TRP A 513 -18.59 32.93 -2.76
N GLN A 514 -19.52 33.55 -2.03
CA GLN A 514 -20.55 32.81 -1.29
C GLN A 514 -21.47 32.02 -2.24
N LYS A 515 -21.81 32.59 -3.41
CA LYS A 515 -22.53 31.86 -4.46
C LYS A 515 -21.68 30.73 -5.06
N PHE A 516 -20.39 30.96 -5.27
CA PHE A 516 -19.48 29.89 -5.72
C PHE A 516 -19.38 28.76 -4.69
N ASP A 517 -19.08 29.06 -3.43
CA ASP A 517 -19.05 28.11 -2.31
C ASP A 517 -20.38 27.38 -2.12
N TYR A 518 -21.52 27.97 -2.53
CA TYR A 518 -22.83 27.31 -2.56
C TYR A 518 -23.00 26.37 -3.76
N TRP A 519 -22.59 26.77 -4.98
CA TRP A 519 -22.77 25.97 -6.20
C TRP A 519 -21.69 24.92 -6.43
N ALA A 520 -20.47 25.10 -5.93
CA ALA A 520 -19.40 24.10 -6.07
C ALA A 520 -19.76 22.76 -5.40
N PRO A 521 -20.33 22.70 -4.18
CA PRO A 521 -20.87 21.45 -3.63
C PRO A 521 -22.07 20.87 -4.39
N PHE A 522 -22.83 21.66 -5.16
CA PHE A 522 -23.89 21.14 -6.03
C PHE A 522 -23.33 20.47 -7.28
N TRP A 523 -22.29 21.05 -7.88
CA TRP A 523 -21.51 20.39 -8.93
C TRP A 523 -20.89 19.10 -8.40
N GLY A 524 -20.17 19.18 -7.28
CA GLY A 524 -19.57 18.03 -6.62
C GLY A 524 -20.61 16.97 -6.29
N ALA A 525 -21.77 17.33 -5.73
CA ALA A 525 -22.88 16.40 -5.47
C ALA A 525 -23.33 15.62 -6.70
N ALA A 526 -23.39 16.28 -7.87
CA ALA A 526 -23.74 15.60 -9.11
C ALA A 526 -22.64 14.60 -9.50
N VAL A 527 -21.37 15.00 -9.46
CA VAL A 527 -20.21 14.20 -9.89
C VAL A 527 -19.89 13.07 -8.90
N ILE A 528 -19.59 13.39 -7.64
CA ILE A 528 -19.23 12.43 -6.59
C ILE A 528 -20.43 11.59 -6.14
N GLY A 529 -21.64 12.17 -6.14
CA GLY A 529 -22.86 11.48 -5.75
C GLY A 529 -23.33 10.47 -6.80
N SER A 530 -23.25 10.78 -8.10
CA SER A 530 -23.62 9.81 -9.14
C SER A 530 -22.58 8.68 -9.25
N SER A 531 -21.29 9.01 -9.29
CA SER A 531 -20.20 8.02 -9.31
C SER A 531 -20.22 7.14 -8.06
N GLY A 532 -20.43 7.74 -6.88
CA GLY A 532 -20.56 7.01 -5.62
C GLY A 532 -21.75 6.06 -5.62
N LEU A 533 -22.90 6.47 -6.17
CA LEU A 533 -24.08 5.60 -6.29
C LEU A 533 -23.86 4.43 -7.26
N MET A 534 -23.13 4.63 -8.36
CA MET A 534 -22.73 3.57 -9.29
C MET A 534 -21.87 2.51 -8.58
N LEU A 535 -20.86 2.96 -7.82
CA LEU A 535 -19.94 2.10 -7.08
C LEU A 535 -20.59 1.47 -5.81
N PHE A 536 -21.65 2.06 -5.28
CA PHE A 536 -22.40 1.55 -4.13
C PHE A 536 -23.24 0.30 -4.47
N MET A 537 -23.69 0.16 -5.72
CA MET A 537 -24.44 -1.00 -6.23
C MET A 537 -23.95 -1.38 -7.64
N PRO A 538 -22.77 -1.99 -7.78
CA PRO A 538 -22.16 -2.21 -9.08
C PRO A 538 -22.94 -3.22 -9.93
N GLU A 539 -23.43 -4.33 -9.38
CA GLU A 539 -24.24 -5.31 -10.14
C GLU A 539 -25.53 -4.68 -10.72
N LYS A 540 -26.25 -3.88 -9.92
CA LYS A 540 -27.46 -3.18 -10.38
C LYS A 540 -27.15 -2.09 -11.39
N THR A 541 -26.01 -1.43 -11.26
CA THR A 541 -25.55 -0.44 -12.24
C THR A 541 -25.15 -1.10 -13.56
N ALA A 542 -24.58 -2.31 -13.51
CA ALA A 542 -24.23 -3.08 -14.70
C ALA A 542 -25.46 -3.48 -15.54
N LEU A 543 -26.68 -3.50 -14.97
CA LEU A 543 -27.91 -3.70 -15.74
C LEU A 543 -28.19 -2.57 -16.76
N ILE A 544 -27.61 -1.38 -16.57
CA ILE A 544 -27.86 -0.19 -17.39
C ILE A 544 -26.61 0.45 -17.99
N LEU A 545 -25.41 0.17 -17.44
CA LEU A 545 -24.13 0.71 -17.89
C LEU A 545 -23.07 -0.39 -18.05
N PRO A 546 -22.15 -0.27 -19.01
CA PRO A 546 -21.03 -1.20 -19.15
C PRO A 546 -19.98 -0.98 -18.04
N GLY A 547 -19.33 -2.05 -17.61
CA GLY A 547 -18.38 -2.08 -16.49
C GLY A 547 -17.16 -1.15 -16.62
N TRP A 548 -16.73 -0.75 -17.82
CA TRP A 548 -15.69 0.28 -17.97
C TRP A 548 -16.12 1.66 -17.42
N MET A 549 -17.43 1.89 -17.26
CA MET A 549 -17.93 3.06 -16.52
C MET A 549 -17.53 3.02 -15.04
N PHE A 550 -17.27 1.85 -14.45
CA PHE A 550 -16.77 1.76 -13.07
C PHE A 550 -15.33 2.25 -12.96
N ASN A 551 -14.47 1.98 -13.95
CA ASN A 551 -13.11 2.53 -13.99
C ASN A 551 -13.15 4.07 -14.01
N ILE A 552 -14.02 4.66 -14.84
CA ILE A 552 -14.20 6.12 -14.90
C ILE A 552 -14.87 6.65 -13.63
N ALA A 553 -15.88 5.97 -13.09
CA ALA A 553 -16.55 6.38 -11.87
C ALA A 553 -15.56 6.44 -10.69
N THR A 554 -14.71 5.42 -10.51
CA THR A 554 -13.66 5.40 -9.48
C THR A 554 -12.69 6.57 -9.64
N LEU A 555 -12.19 6.81 -10.87
CA LEU A 555 -11.27 7.92 -11.16
C LEU A 555 -11.91 9.28 -10.85
N VAL A 556 -13.10 9.53 -11.41
CA VAL A 556 -13.80 10.83 -11.29
C VAL A 556 -14.25 11.07 -9.84
N HIS A 557 -14.64 10.02 -9.12
CA HIS A 557 -14.99 10.10 -7.70
C HIS A 557 -13.78 10.49 -6.84
N ALA A 558 -12.62 9.86 -7.07
CA ALA A 558 -11.39 10.15 -6.35
C ALA A 558 -10.86 11.57 -6.63
N GLU A 559 -10.82 11.98 -7.90
CA GLU A 559 -10.35 13.31 -8.32
C GLU A 559 -11.29 14.43 -7.81
N GLU A 560 -12.62 14.28 -7.88
CA GLU A 560 -13.57 15.26 -7.31
C GLU A 560 -13.51 15.28 -5.77
N ALA A 561 -13.31 14.14 -5.11
CA ALA A 561 -13.09 14.08 -3.66
C ALA A 561 -11.82 14.85 -3.25
N LEU A 562 -10.75 14.73 -4.04
CA LEU A 562 -9.50 15.46 -3.83
C LEU A 562 -9.70 16.97 -4.01
N LEU A 563 -10.41 17.39 -5.07
CA LEU A 563 -10.77 18.78 -5.30
C LEU A 563 -11.54 19.36 -4.11
N ALA A 564 -12.59 18.68 -3.67
CA ALA A 564 -13.41 19.08 -2.54
C ALA A 564 -12.59 19.15 -1.24
N ALA A 565 -11.76 18.15 -0.96
CA ALA A 565 -10.93 18.11 0.24
C ALA A 565 -9.92 19.28 0.30
N ILE A 566 -9.24 19.59 -0.81
CA ILE A 566 -8.26 20.68 -0.85
C ILE A 566 -8.98 22.04 -0.84
N PHE A 567 -10.05 22.21 -1.63
CA PHE A 567 -10.78 23.47 -1.71
C PHE A 567 -11.43 23.86 -0.37
N LEU A 568 -12.12 22.93 0.29
CA LEU A 568 -12.83 23.21 1.54
C LEU A 568 -11.84 23.57 2.68
N ASN A 569 -10.74 22.83 2.80
CA ASN A 569 -9.79 23.02 3.90
C ASN A 569 -8.74 24.12 3.63
N SER A 570 -8.71 24.71 2.42
CA SER A 570 -7.84 25.86 2.09
C SER A 570 -8.62 27.13 1.72
N VAL A 571 -9.36 27.11 0.60
CA VAL A 571 -10.05 28.28 0.05
C VAL A 571 -11.25 28.69 0.90
N HIS A 572 -12.13 27.75 1.22
CA HIS A 572 -13.31 28.04 2.05
C HIS A 572 -12.90 28.45 3.49
N PHE A 573 -11.96 27.72 4.11
CA PHE A 573 -11.39 28.11 5.40
C PHE A 573 -10.73 29.50 5.38
N PHE A 574 -10.04 29.88 4.30
CA PHE A 574 -9.57 31.25 4.14
C PHE A 574 -10.73 32.25 4.08
N ASN A 575 -11.70 32.04 3.19
CA ASN A 575 -12.84 32.92 2.97
C ASN A 575 -13.64 33.21 4.25
N VAL A 576 -13.71 32.26 5.20
CA VAL A 576 -14.51 32.34 6.42
C VAL A 576 -13.70 32.65 7.68
N HIS A 577 -12.48 32.12 7.83
CA HIS A 577 -11.72 32.16 9.09
C HIS A 577 -10.35 32.82 9.00
N PHE A 578 -9.57 32.60 7.92
CA PHE A 578 -8.17 33.08 7.86
C PHE A 578 -7.96 34.41 7.12
N ARG A 579 -9.01 35.02 6.55
CA ARG A 579 -8.93 36.44 6.15
C ARG A 579 -8.52 37.31 7.35
N PRO A 580 -7.54 38.22 7.22
CA PRO A 580 -7.16 39.14 8.28
C PRO A 580 -8.35 39.79 8.99
N GLU A 581 -9.36 40.25 8.27
CA GLU A 581 -10.61 40.84 8.81
C GLU A 581 -11.41 39.92 9.73
N ARG A 582 -11.34 38.60 9.54
CA ARG A 582 -12.12 37.58 10.30
C ARG A 582 -11.27 36.77 11.28
N PHE A 583 -9.95 36.98 11.32
CA PHE A 583 -9.01 36.25 12.17
C PHE A 583 -9.27 36.55 13.67
N PRO A 584 -9.29 35.55 14.57
CA PRO A 584 -8.87 34.16 14.37
C PRO A 584 -9.89 33.23 13.69
N MET A 585 -11.19 33.55 13.76
CA MET A 585 -12.26 32.75 13.13
C MET A 585 -13.63 33.46 13.21
N SER A 586 -14.43 33.35 12.14
CA SER A 586 -15.88 33.62 12.25
C SER A 586 -16.63 32.49 12.97
N THR A 587 -17.54 32.85 13.88
CA THR A 587 -18.46 31.93 14.56
C THR A 587 -19.92 32.04 14.06
N THR A 588 -20.18 32.88 13.06
CA THR A 588 -21.53 33.30 12.63
C THR A 588 -22.44 32.13 12.24
N ILE A 589 -21.92 31.05 11.65
CA ILE A 589 -22.72 29.86 11.32
C ILE A 589 -23.11 29.05 12.56
N PHE A 590 -22.34 29.11 13.64
CA PHE A 590 -22.63 28.38 14.88
C PHE A 590 -23.42 29.21 15.90
N THR A 591 -23.33 30.54 15.87
CA THR A 591 -24.16 31.45 16.69
C THR A 591 -25.47 31.84 16.00
N GLY A 592 -25.48 31.89 14.67
CA GLY A 592 -26.57 32.42 13.84
C GLY A 592 -26.59 33.94 13.71
N ALA A 593 -25.62 34.63 14.30
CA ALA A 593 -25.58 36.08 14.43
C ALA A 593 -24.21 36.65 14.06
N ILE A 594 -24.22 37.88 13.56
CA ILE A 594 -23.04 38.66 13.15
C ILE A 594 -23.12 40.04 13.83
N PRO A 595 -22.00 40.65 14.26
CA PRO A 595 -21.97 42.06 14.68
C PRO A 595 -22.64 42.96 13.65
N PHE A 596 -23.32 44.01 14.10
CA PHE A 596 -24.14 44.86 13.25
C PHE A 596 -23.29 45.76 12.36
N GLU A 597 -22.19 46.31 12.90
CA GLU A 597 -21.23 47.11 12.12
C GLU A 597 -20.51 46.25 11.07
N GLU A 598 -20.17 45.00 11.40
CA GLU A 598 -19.58 44.04 10.45
C GLU A 598 -20.56 43.65 9.34
N PHE A 599 -21.84 43.45 9.66
CA PHE A 599 -22.89 43.24 8.65
C PHE A 599 -23.03 44.44 7.70
N ARG A 600 -23.02 45.67 8.23
CA ARG A 600 -23.08 46.88 7.40
C ARG A 600 -21.86 47.00 6.48
N HIS A 601 -20.68 46.58 6.95
CA HIS A 601 -19.45 46.60 6.16
C HIS A 601 -19.46 45.56 5.02
N ASP A 602 -19.76 44.29 5.33
CA ASP A 602 -19.66 43.20 4.35
C ASP A 602 -20.87 43.12 3.39
N HIS A 603 -22.04 43.64 3.77
CA HIS A 603 -23.29 43.54 3.00
C HIS A 603 -24.02 44.90 2.87
N SER A 604 -23.29 45.96 2.52
CA SER A 604 -23.81 47.34 2.45
C SER A 604 -25.11 47.50 1.66
N LEU A 605 -25.21 46.87 0.47
CA LEU A 605 -26.41 46.98 -0.39
C LEU A 605 -27.62 46.21 0.20
N GLU A 606 -27.38 45.17 1.01
CA GLU A 606 -28.46 44.53 1.76
C GLU A 606 -28.93 45.42 2.91
N TYR A 607 -27.99 46.02 3.65
CA TYR A 607 -28.28 46.95 4.72
C TYR A 607 -29.12 48.15 4.23
N GLU A 608 -28.70 48.81 3.14
CA GLU A 608 -29.43 49.93 2.54
C GLU A 608 -30.85 49.54 2.14
N ARG A 609 -31.02 48.37 1.50
CA ARG A 609 -32.33 47.82 1.13
C ARG A 609 -33.23 47.59 2.36
N LEU A 610 -32.69 47.01 3.42
CA LEU A 610 -33.45 46.71 4.66
C LEU A 610 -33.78 47.96 5.48
N VAL A 611 -32.96 49.01 5.40
CA VAL A 611 -33.27 50.32 5.97
C VAL A 611 -34.36 51.00 5.14
N ALA A 612 -34.26 50.99 3.82
CA ALA A 612 -35.25 51.57 2.91
C ALA A 612 -36.63 50.89 2.98
N SER A 613 -36.68 49.56 3.20
CA SER A 613 -37.93 48.82 3.41
C SER A 613 -38.47 48.89 4.84
N GLY A 614 -37.69 49.40 5.80
CA GLY A 614 -38.01 49.38 7.24
C GLY A 614 -37.92 47.99 7.90
N GLU A 615 -37.54 46.95 7.15
CA GLU A 615 -37.48 45.56 7.64
C GLU A 615 -36.29 45.28 8.57
N ILE A 616 -35.29 46.17 8.63
CA ILE A 616 -34.05 45.96 9.41
C ILE A 616 -34.32 45.53 10.87
N ASN A 617 -35.35 46.12 11.51
CA ASN A 617 -35.75 45.82 12.89
C ASN A 617 -36.18 44.35 13.10
N ASN A 618 -36.64 43.66 12.05
CA ASN A 618 -37.03 42.25 12.11
C ASN A 618 -35.81 41.31 12.28
N TYR A 619 -34.60 41.78 11.99
CA TYR A 619 -33.37 40.99 12.01
C TYR A 619 -32.45 41.34 13.18
N LEU A 620 -32.70 42.44 13.90
CA LEU A 620 -31.92 42.82 15.08
C LEU A 620 -32.18 41.84 16.23
N VAL A 621 -31.10 41.29 16.78
CA VAL A 621 -31.11 40.38 17.93
C VAL A 621 -30.11 40.86 18.98
N ARG A 622 -30.30 40.43 20.23
CA ARG A 622 -29.30 40.65 21.28
C ARG A 622 -28.05 39.82 20.96
N ARG A 623 -26.88 40.33 21.39
CA ARG A 623 -25.62 39.57 21.39
C ARG A 623 -25.84 38.15 21.95
N PRO A 624 -25.27 37.09 21.34
CA PRO A 624 -25.37 35.74 21.87
C PRO A 624 -24.81 35.65 23.30
N SER A 625 -25.29 34.66 24.07
CA SER A 625 -24.77 34.48 25.43
C SER A 625 -23.30 34.05 25.41
N ARG A 626 -22.50 34.46 26.41
CA ARG A 626 -21.08 34.04 26.55
C ARG A 626 -20.88 32.51 26.46
N ARG A 627 -21.85 31.72 26.93
CA ARG A 627 -21.81 30.24 26.80
C ARG A 627 -21.96 29.78 25.34
N ALA A 628 -22.82 30.44 24.57
CA ALA A 628 -23.00 30.16 23.15
C ALA A 628 -21.78 30.59 22.32
N ASP A 629 -21.20 31.75 22.60
CA ASP A 629 -19.97 32.21 21.94
C ASP A 629 -18.80 31.26 22.20
N LEU A 630 -18.61 30.80 23.45
CA LEU A 630 -17.55 29.85 23.83
C LEU A 630 -17.76 28.48 23.17
N ALA A 631 -18.99 27.97 23.16
CA ALA A 631 -19.31 26.69 22.50
C ALA A 631 -19.11 26.78 20.99
N ALA A 632 -19.57 27.85 20.34
CA ALA A 632 -19.37 28.10 18.92
C ALA A 632 -17.88 28.20 18.56
N SER A 633 -17.09 28.94 19.36
CA SER A 633 -15.64 29.06 19.20
C SER A 633 -14.95 27.70 19.33
N PHE A 634 -15.31 26.90 20.35
CA PHE A 634 -14.74 25.56 20.55
C PHE A 634 -15.04 24.62 19.36
N ILE A 635 -16.30 24.56 18.92
CA ILE A 635 -16.72 23.73 17.77
C ILE A 635 -15.98 24.18 16.50
N THR A 636 -15.88 25.50 16.28
CA THR A 636 -15.16 26.07 15.12
C THR A 636 -13.69 25.68 15.15
N SER A 637 -13.00 25.84 16.30
CA SER A 637 -11.60 25.44 16.45
C SER A 637 -11.38 23.95 16.20
N VAL A 638 -12.25 23.08 16.72
CA VAL A 638 -12.15 21.63 16.50
C VAL A 638 -12.31 21.27 15.02
N LEU A 639 -13.28 21.87 14.33
CA LEU A 639 -13.51 21.63 12.90
C LEU A 639 -12.38 22.17 12.04
N ILE A 640 -11.83 23.35 12.35
CA ILE A 640 -10.66 23.90 11.65
C ILE A 640 -9.45 22.97 11.84
N MET A 641 -9.14 22.56 13.08
CA MET A 641 -8.01 21.67 13.35
C MET A 641 -8.18 20.29 12.68
N ALA A 642 -9.40 19.73 12.67
CA ALA A 642 -9.69 18.50 11.95
C ALA A 642 -9.50 18.67 10.43
N GLY A 643 -10.02 19.76 9.85
CA GLY A 643 -9.86 20.05 8.42
C GLY A 643 -8.42 20.28 7.99
N LEU A 644 -7.62 20.99 8.79
CA LEU A 644 -6.19 21.17 8.55
C LEU A 644 -5.39 19.86 8.70
N ALA A 645 -5.78 18.99 9.64
CA ALA A 645 -5.19 17.66 9.76
C ALA A 645 -5.51 16.79 8.52
N LEU A 646 -6.76 16.78 8.06
CA LEU A 646 -7.16 16.10 6.83
C LEU A 646 -6.41 16.63 5.60
N LEU A 647 -6.30 17.95 5.45
CA LEU A 647 -5.50 18.57 4.39
C LEU A 647 -4.03 18.14 4.45
N THR A 648 -3.46 18.04 5.65
CA THR A 648 -2.08 17.57 5.84
C THR A 648 -1.91 16.11 5.41
N LEU A 649 -2.85 15.23 5.77
CA LEU A 649 -2.83 13.82 5.34
C LEU A 649 -2.97 13.69 3.81
N VAL A 650 -3.86 14.47 3.19
CA VAL A 650 -4.03 14.55 1.73
C VAL A 650 -2.74 15.00 1.05
N LEU A 651 -2.09 16.08 1.54
CA LEU A 651 -0.84 16.59 0.97
C LEU A 651 0.31 15.57 1.12
N ILE A 652 0.41 14.88 2.25
CA ILE A 652 1.36 13.77 2.43
C ILE A 652 1.08 12.64 1.43
N GLY A 653 -0.19 12.26 1.26
CA GLY A 653 -0.61 11.25 0.29
C GLY A 653 -0.20 11.59 -1.14
N LEU A 654 -0.46 12.83 -1.58
CA LEU A 654 -0.05 13.31 -2.91
C LEU A 654 1.47 13.35 -3.10
N ILE A 655 2.22 13.79 -2.09
CA ILE A 655 3.70 13.88 -2.18
C ILE A 655 4.36 12.49 -2.12
N THR A 656 3.71 11.50 -1.51
CA THR A 656 4.22 10.13 -1.39
C THR A 656 3.59 9.13 -2.36
N SER A 657 2.71 9.59 -3.27
CA SER A 657 2.15 8.74 -4.32
C SER A 657 3.27 8.25 -5.23
N PRO A 658 3.34 6.93 -5.53
CA PRO A 658 4.30 6.42 -6.50
C PRO A 658 4.04 7.06 -7.88
N SER A 659 5.13 7.34 -8.60
CA SER A 659 5.15 8.01 -9.91
C SER A 659 4.85 7.05 -11.05
#